data_AF-A0A1Y2B7J3-F1
#
_entry.id   AF-A0A1Y2B7J3-F1
#
_cell.length_a   1.000
_cell.length_b   1.000
_cell.length_c   1.000
_cell.angle_alpha   90.00
_cell.angle_beta   90.00
_cell.angle_gamma   90.00
#
_symmetry.space_group_name_H-M   'P 1'
#
loop_
_entity.id
_entity.type
_entity.pdbx_description
1 polymer ?
#
loop_
_entity_poly.entity_id
_entity_poly.type
_entity_poly.pdbx_seq_one_letter_code
_entity_poly.pdbx_strand_id
1 'polypeptide(L)'
;MFCFIKFIYIFLILVNFTKYIKNEVINILMQKPDMDWLQFTNEDFSLINNYFKTLSANDKELQNIEIKFTYFNFAPNEKLRYRQQSLLYLITINEMLKTSNSTYDMMIMDDRLLFSDTSFTESYVLEKDWNLRKVHHNYLKISDYINLNDTSLAHHNPNILNEGILRNDLYGLPYELDFDVLYYFNSTINLNSIPNLNELSWDELMVFKNSIGSSNFPINAGLYDDDELINLFIEYVSEKYNLTEEKKKKSETDFYEIFYNKNSKELYESFRNFIHDFTGFDSFNTKISSAFDKFCNEKNSFFKGKASYYTKIALKNKDISTFLLPKLFTVINEKYLVINKYSKVKKEILVKIALQLTSKKMQLFKYDKFYTIPTFDMKKISLDKDILSFCEKDKWLCSSLGKINAIHIKQFFGGKFSAPFLLVRINIPVYIENYVRTNNITDTALIFKNIKELYMTTPNGIDKNSIILLIFMGIFTLLSLYIMLLVYEYRKNPYLKVISPRFSNLIILGFIMCINSLLFNVQIHSVTKCKVQLIYEVIYNDFIILPMLVITFRIFFIYRNKSRISFGKKLNNNRLSIFIAVVVLITIIFCLITINKTEFRIITLGDLRYVRFPICYYKNETFNLVIASYYLIIVACIIILVCYSGKAAKLFRLNKFIVIFGVIVIIDLVMSKLLFRLTKILFSLSSSSALPSSLPSSPSSSYNSQ
;
A
#
# COMPACT_ATOMS: atom_id res chain seq x y z
N MET A 1 -55.17 -30.58 28.38
CA MET A 1 -54.61 -30.29 27.03
C MET A 1 -53.60 -29.14 27.04
N PHE A 2 -53.92 -27.95 27.57
CA PHE A 2 -53.00 -26.79 27.58
C PHE A 2 -51.67 -27.01 28.34
N CYS A 3 -51.69 -27.70 29.50
CA CYS A 3 -50.45 -28.04 30.22
C CYS A 3 -49.57 -29.06 29.48
N PHE A 4 -50.18 -29.96 28.70
CA PHE A 4 -49.45 -30.96 27.92
C PHE A 4 -48.72 -30.32 26.74
N ILE A 5 -49.34 -29.33 26.09
CA ILE A 5 -48.71 -28.53 25.03
C ILE A 5 -47.54 -27.70 25.58
N LYS A 6 -47.69 -27.08 26.76
CA LYS A 6 -46.58 -26.35 27.42
C LYS A 6 -45.43 -27.28 27.83
N PHE A 7 -45.73 -28.48 28.31
CA PHE A 7 -44.70 -29.46 28.66
C PHE A 7 -43.93 -29.95 27.42
N ILE A 8 -44.63 -30.24 26.31
CA ILE A 8 -43.99 -30.57 25.03
C ILE A 8 -43.15 -29.41 24.50
N TYR A 9 -43.63 -28.17 24.65
CA TYR A 9 -42.88 -26.98 24.20
C TYR A 9 -41.62 -26.75 25.03
N ILE A 10 -41.69 -26.91 26.36
CA ILE A 10 -40.53 -26.83 27.26
C ILE A 10 -39.58 -28.00 27.01
N PHE A 11 -40.08 -29.21 26.76
CA PHE A 11 -39.28 -30.38 26.42
C PHE A 11 -38.58 -30.21 25.07
N LEU A 12 -39.26 -29.69 24.03
CA LEU A 12 -38.64 -29.36 22.73
C LEU A 12 -37.61 -28.24 22.86
N ILE A 13 -37.84 -27.25 23.72
CA ILE A 13 -36.86 -26.21 24.04
C ILE A 13 -35.65 -26.84 24.75
N LEU A 14 -35.85 -27.73 25.74
CA LEU A 14 -34.77 -28.41 26.47
C LEU A 14 -33.99 -29.39 25.58
N VAL A 15 -34.65 -30.09 24.66
CA VAL A 15 -34.03 -30.97 23.66
C VAL A 15 -33.31 -30.15 22.58
N ASN A 16 -33.78 -28.94 22.26
CA ASN A 16 -33.00 -27.99 21.46
C ASN A 16 -31.84 -27.34 22.25
N PHE A 17 -31.91 -27.31 23.59
CA PHE A 17 -30.81 -26.87 24.46
C PHE A 17 -29.77 -27.95 24.74
N THR A 18 -30.07 -29.24 24.49
CA THR A 18 -29.02 -30.22 24.24
C THR A 18 -28.40 -29.93 22.88
N LYS A 19 -27.70 -28.79 22.79
CA LYS A 19 -26.71 -28.54 21.76
C LYS A 19 -25.78 -29.74 21.79
N TYR A 20 -25.87 -30.59 20.78
CA TYR A 20 -24.78 -31.46 20.42
C TYR A 20 -23.54 -30.56 20.41
N ILE A 21 -22.58 -30.85 21.30
CA ILE A 21 -21.27 -30.22 21.31
C ILE A 21 -20.60 -30.72 20.03
N LYS A 22 -20.91 -30.05 18.92
CA LYS A 22 -20.25 -30.30 17.66
C LYS A 22 -18.87 -29.67 17.79
N ASN A 23 -17.83 -30.46 17.61
CA ASN A 23 -16.46 -29.94 17.55
C ASN A 23 -16.42 -28.80 16.54
N GLU A 24 -16.02 -27.61 17.01
CA GLU A 24 -15.92 -26.45 16.16
C GLU A 24 -14.58 -26.53 15.42
N VAL A 25 -14.64 -26.62 14.09
CA VAL A 25 -13.44 -26.74 13.24
C VAL A 25 -13.03 -25.36 12.77
N ILE A 26 -11.82 -24.96 13.11
CA ILE A 26 -11.21 -23.69 12.75
C ILE A 26 -10.32 -23.91 11.54
N ASN A 27 -10.66 -23.27 10.43
CA ASN A 27 -9.95 -23.43 9.17
C ASN A 27 -8.87 -22.34 9.03
N ILE A 28 -7.62 -22.76 8.95
CA ILE A 28 -6.46 -21.88 8.81
C ILE A 28 -5.86 -22.09 7.43
N LEU A 29 -5.84 -21.03 6.62
CA LEU A 29 -5.19 -21.03 5.31
C LEU A 29 -3.72 -20.63 5.44
N MET A 30 -2.83 -21.31 4.74
CA MET A 30 -1.40 -20.99 4.69
C MET A 30 -0.83 -21.12 3.28
N GLN A 31 0.23 -20.36 3.01
CA GLN A 31 0.96 -20.46 1.76
C GLN A 31 1.71 -21.80 1.67
N LYS A 32 1.71 -22.41 0.49
CA LYS A 32 2.52 -23.60 0.20
C LYS A 32 4.01 -23.23 0.30
N PRO A 33 4.87 -24.04 0.94
CA PRO A 33 6.31 -23.82 0.92
C PRO A 33 6.87 -23.92 -0.49
N ASP A 34 8.02 -23.30 -0.69
CA ASP A 34 8.77 -23.22 -1.95
C ASP A 34 9.40 -24.56 -2.38
N MET A 35 9.61 -25.48 -1.42
CA MET A 35 10.00 -26.87 -1.69
C MET A 35 8.96 -27.88 -1.20
N ASP A 36 8.64 -28.86 -2.03
CA ASP A 36 7.55 -29.81 -1.74
C ASP A 36 7.78 -30.66 -0.49
N TRP A 37 9.03 -31.05 -0.21
CA TRP A 37 9.40 -31.83 0.98
C TRP A 37 9.37 -31.02 2.28
N LEU A 38 9.15 -29.71 2.21
CA LEU A 38 8.90 -28.86 3.38
C LEU A 38 7.43 -28.84 3.80
N GLN A 39 6.51 -29.31 2.95
CA GLN A 39 5.08 -29.35 3.27
C GLN A 39 4.82 -30.19 4.51
N PHE A 40 3.94 -29.69 5.36
CA PHE A 40 3.39 -30.45 6.48
C PHE A 40 2.40 -31.48 5.97
N THR A 41 2.56 -32.69 6.47
CA THR A 41 1.67 -33.81 6.24
C THR A 41 0.44 -33.70 7.15
N ASN A 42 -0.59 -34.51 6.88
CA ASN A 42 -1.75 -34.61 7.77
C ASN A 42 -1.36 -35.09 9.19
N GLU A 43 -0.29 -35.87 9.30
CA GLU A 43 0.26 -36.31 10.59
C GLU A 43 0.88 -35.15 11.34
N ASP A 44 1.67 -34.29 10.66
CA ASP A 44 2.24 -33.08 11.25
C ASP A 44 1.15 -32.14 11.78
N PHE A 45 0.08 -31.93 11.01
CA PHE A 45 -1.06 -31.13 11.45
C PHE A 45 -1.80 -31.76 12.64
N SER A 46 -1.88 -33.09 12.68
CA SER A 46 -2.46 -33.81 13.83
C SER A 46 -1.63 -33.62 15.10
N LEU A 47 -0.29 -33.59 14.98
CA LEU A 47 0.60 -33.29 16.11
C LEU A 47 0.39 -31.87 16.64
N ILE A 48 0.25 -30.87 15.76
CA ILE A 48 -0.06 -29.49 16.16
C ILE A 48 -1.40 -29.43 16.87
N ASN A 49 -2.44 -30.06 16.32
CA ASN A 49 -3.78 -30.08 16.90
C ASN A 49 -3.81 -30.78 18.28
N ASN A 50 -3.10 -31.90 18.42
CA ASN A 50 -2.98 -32.60 19.70
C ASN A 50 -2.26 -31.73 20.73
N TYR A 51 -1.15 -31.10 20.37
CA TYR A 51 -0.44 -30.20 21.28
C TYR A 51 -1.27 -28.98 21.65
N PHE A 52 -2.01 -28.40 20.70
CA PHE A 52 -2.97 -27.34 20.97
C PHE A 52 -4.03 -27.77 22.00
N LYS A 53 -4.62 -28.97 21.87
CA LYS A 53 -5.57 -29.51 22.85
C LYS A 53 -4.95 -29.67 24.24
N THR A 54 -3.68 -30.10 24.34
CA THR A 54 -2.99 -30.21 25.63
C THR A 54 -2.78 -28.85 26.30
N LEU A 55 -2.43 -27.82 25.52
CA LEU A 55 -2.28 -26.46 26.04
C LEU A 55 -3.63 -25.85 26.46
N SER A 56 -4.68 -26.19 25.74
CA SER A 56 -6.05 -25.69 25.94
C SER A 56 -6.87 -26.52 26.93
N ALA A 57 -6.29 -27.54 27.57
CA ALA A 57 -7.01 -28.47 28.44
C ALA A 57 -7.75 -27.78 29.60
N ASN A 58 -7.23 -26.66 30.09
CA ASN A 58 -7.82 -25.89 31.19
C ASN A 58 -8.79 -24.78 30.72
N ASP A 59 -8.83 -24.44 29.42
CA ASP A 59 -9.76 -23.43 28.90
C ASP A 59 -11.02 -24.11 28.36
N LYS A 60 -12.11 -23.99 29.12
CA LYS A 60 -13.43 -24.57 28.78
C LYS A 60 -13.95 -24.15 27.40
N GLU A 61 -13.57 -22.97 26.91
CA GLU A 61 -14.00 -22.48 25.60
C GLU A 61 -13.22 -23.14 24.46
N LEU A 62 -12.00 -23.62 24.71
CA LEU A 62 -11.11 -24.17 23.70
C LEU A 62 -11.06 -25.71 23.65
N GLN A 63 -11.63 -26.39 24.66
CA GLN A 63 -11.57 -27.85 24.80
C GLN A 63 -12.13 -28.64 23.60
N ASN A 64 -13.16 -28.12 22.92
CA ASN A 64 -13.85 -28.81 21.82
C ASN A 64 -13.51 -28.23 20.43
N ILE A 65 -12.34 -27.60 20.32
CA ILE A 65 -11.88 -26.97 19.08
C ILE A 65 -10.92 -27.90 18.35
N GLU A 66 -11.12 -28.01 17.04
CA GLU A 66 -10.23 -28.70 16.13
C GLU A 66 -9.65 -27.71 15.12
N ILE A 67 -8.33 -27.74 14.94
CA ILE A 67 -7.64 -26.85 14.01
C ILE A 67 -7.33 -27.60 12.73
N LYS A 68 -7.79 -27.08 11.60
CA LYS A 68 -7.54 -27.62 10.27
C LYS A 68 -6.72 -26.63 9.45
N PHE A 69 -5.55 -27.06 9.00
CA PHE A 69 -4.72 -26.28 8.10
C PHE A 69 -5.00 -26.67 6.65
N THR A 70 -4.97 -25.69 5.75
CA THR A 70 -5.10 -25.92 4.31
C THR A 70 -4.06 -25.09 3.59
N TYR A 71 -3.33 -25.71 2.66
CA TYR A 71 -2.45 -24.98 1.76
C TYR A 71 -3.26 -24.27 0.69
N PHE A 72 -2.89 -23.03 0.41
CA PHE A 72 -3.36 -22.34 -0.77
C PHE A 72 -2.84 -23.07 -2.01
N ASN A 73 -3.72 -23.82 -2.67
CA ASN A 73 -3.38 -24.51 -3.91
C ASN A 73 -3.62 -23.57 -5.09
N PHE A 74 -2.59 -22.84 -5.48
CA PHE A 74 -2.58 -22.23 -6.80
C PHE A 74 -2.29 -23.35 -7.80
N ALA A 75 -3.24 -23.70 -8.68
CA ALA A 75 -2.90 -24.50 -9.86
C ALA A 75 -1.97 -23.62 -10.71
N PRO A 76 -0.65 -23.87 -10.72
CA PRO A 76 0.25 -23.02 -11.47
C PRO A 76 -0.10 -23.25 -12.93
N ASN A 77 -0.73 -22.26 -13.56
CA ASN A 77 -0.78 -22.25 -15.01
C ASN A 77 0.68 -22.07 -15.43
N GLU A 78 1.31 -23.13 -15.96
CA GLU A 78 2.76 -23.19 -16.26
C GLU A 78 3.24 -22.02 -17.15
N LYS A 79 2.31 -21.34 -17.82
CA LYS A 79 2.55 -20.17 -18.66
C LYS A 79 2.61 -18.83 -17.91
N LEU A 80 2.16 -18.75 -16.67
CA LEU A 80 2.18 -17.53 -15.87
C LEU A 80 3.48 -17.48 -15.04
N ARG A 81 4.33 -16.48 -15.30
CA ARG A 81 5.52 -16.19 -14.47
C ARG A 81 5.10 -16.00 -13.01
N TYR A 82 5.99 -16.36 -12.07
CA TYR A 82 5.81 -16.22 -10.62
C TYR A 82 5.25 -14.84 -10.19
N ARG A 83 5.63 -13.78 -10.91
CA ARG A 83 5.09 -12.40 -10.88
C ARG A 83 3.58 -12.27 -10.74
N GLN A 84 2.84 -13.05 -11.52
CA GLN A 84 1.38 -13.03 -11.49
C GLN A 84 0.84 -13.78 -10.27
N GLN A 85 1.58 -14.76 -9.75
CA GLN A 85 1.14 -15.62 -8.66
C GLN A 85 1.02 -14.85 -7.33
N SER A 86 1.99 -14.00 -6.99
CA SER A 86 1.92 -13.20 -5.75
C SER A 86 0.78 -12.17 -5.75
N LEU A 87 0.55 -11.52 -6.90
CA LEU A 87 -0.59 -10.60 -7.07
C LEU A 87 -1.92 -11.38 -7.06
N LEU A 88 -2.00 -12.48 -7.80
CA LEU A 88 -3.20 -13.34 -7.82
C LEU A 88 -3.48 -13.93 -6.44
N TYR A 89 -2.45 -14.30 -5.68
CA TYR A 89 -2.58 -14.78 -4.31
C TYR A 89 -3.25 -13.72 -3.44
N LEU A 90 -2.79 -12.47 -3.47
CA LEU A 90 -3.45 -11.38 -2.73
C LEU A 90 -4.87 -11.10 -3.20
N ILE A 91 -5.11 -11.06 -4.51
CA ILE A 91 -6.45 -10.86 -5.06
C ILE A 91 -7.38 -11.96 -4.55
N THR A 92 -6.93 -13.22 -4.64
CA THR A 92 -7.71 -14.38 -4.22
C THR A 92 -7.95 -14.38 -2.70
N ILE A 93 -6.92 -14.10 -1.89
CA ILE A 93 -7.08 -13.94 -0.44
C ILE A 93 -8.09 -12.84 -0.12
N ASN A 94 -7.95 -11.68 -0.75
CA ASN A 94 -8.82 -10.55 -0.52
C ASN A 94 -10.28 -10.88 -0.86
N GLU A 95 -10.51 -11.63 -1.94
CA GLU A 95 -11.85 -12.15 -2.29
C GLU A 95 -12.36 -13.18 -1.27
N MET A 96 -11.53 -14.15 -0.88
CA MET A 96 -11.87 -15.16 0.12
C MET A 96 -12.22 -14.56 1.47
N LEU A 97 -11.56 -13.46 1.86
CA LEU A 97 -11.83 -12.78 3.11
C LEU A 97 -13.06 -11.87 3.07
N LYS A 98 -13.35 -11.21 1.94
CA LYS A 98 -14.47 -10.24 1.82
C LYS A 98 -15.85 -10.85 2.00
N THR A 99 -15.99 -12.16 1.84
CA THR A 99 -17.30 -12.82 1.84
C THR A 99 -17.73 -13.21 3.26
N SER A 100 -18.99 -12.95 3.61
CA SER A 100 -19.62 -13.45 4.86
C SER A 100 -19.75 -14.98 4.90
N ASN A 101 -19.49 -15.64 3.77
CA ASN A 101 -19.38 -17.09 3.62
C ASN A 101 -17.92 -17.55 3.47
N SER A 102 -16.96 -16.76 3.96
CA SER A 102 -15.56 -17.17 3.94
C SER A 102 -15.40 -18.54 4.59
N THR A 103 -14.68 -19.43 3.91
CA THR A 103 -14.39 -20.79 4.38
C THR A 103 -13.29 -20.82 5.43
N TYR A 104 -12.53 -19.72 5.59
CA TYR A 104 -11.36 -19.65 6.44
C TYR A 104 -11.55 -18.65 7.58
N ASP A 105 -11.16 -19.08 8.76
CA ASP A 105 -11.28 -18.32 10.00
C ASP A 105 -10.02 -17.52 10.30
N MET A 106 -8.86 -18.08 9.93
CA MET A 106 -7.55 -17.45 10.08
C MET A 106 -6.66 -17.72 8.87
N MET A 107 -5.57 -16.98 8.79
CA MET A 107 -4.53 -17.16 7.78
C MET A 107 -3.14 -16.97 8.38
N ILE A 108 -2.18 -17.76 7.91
CA ILE A 108 -0.76 -17.52 8.11
C ILE A 108 -0.23 -16.88 6.83
N MET A 109 0.18 -15.61 6.93
CA MET A 109 0.54 -14.77 5.80
C MET A 109 1.97 -14.25 5.94
N ASP A 110 2.69 -14.24 4.82
CA ASP A 110 4.02 -13.64 4.71
C ASP A 110 3.99 -12.13 5.00
N ASP A 111 5.02 -11.62 5.69
CA ASP A 111 5.17 -10.22 6.04
C ASP A 111 5.14 -9.31 4.81
N ARG A 112 5.70 -9.75 3.68
CA ARG A 112 5.76 -9.02 2.40
C ARG A 112 4.38 -8.74 1.82
N LEU A 113 3.38 -9.47 2.30
CA LEU A 113 1.98 -9.33 1.89
C LEU A 113 1.18 -8.53 2.91
N LEU A 114 1.47 -8.71 4.20
CA LEU A 114 0.84 -7.97 5.28
C LEU A 114 1.05 -6.45 5.09
N PHE A 115 -0.05 -5.73 4.90
CA PHE A 115 -0.08 -4.27 4.67
C PHE A 115 0.67 -3.77 3.43
N SER A 116 1.03 -4.65 2.50
CA SER A 116 1.80 -4.32 1.29
C SER A 116 1.11 -3.32 0.35
N ASP A 117 -0.22 -3.24 0.42
CA ASP A 117 -1.06 -2.30 -0.33
C ASP A 117 -1.19 -0.93 0.35
N THR A 118 -0.71 -0.79 1.59
CA THR A 118 -0.85 0.43 2.38
C THR A 118 0.35 1.34 2.22
N SER A 119 0.09 2.63 1.99
CA SER A 119 1.07 3.69 1.95
C SER A 119 0.36 5.01 2.24
N PHE A 120 1.13 6.08 2.50
CA PHE A 120 0.55 7.41 2.61
C PHE A 120 0.08 7.95 1.24
N THR A 121 0.83 7.64 0.17
CA THR A 121 0.43 7.89 -1.23
C THR A 121 -0.08 6.61 -1.87
N GLU A 122 -1.40 6.43 -1.84
CA GLU A 122 -2.08 5.23 -2.36
C GLU A 122 -1.88 5.13 -3.90
N SER A 123 -1.92 3.92 -4.44
CA SER A 123 -1.81 3.71 -5.89
C SER A 123 -3.19 3.64 -6.55
N TYR A 124 -3.37 4.42 -7.62
CA TYR A 124 -4.57 4.32 -8.45
C TYR A 124 -4.67 2.94 -9.14
N VAL A 125 -3.54 2.39 -9.60
CA VAL A 125 -3.46 1.08 -10.28
C VAL A 125 -3.94 -0.05 -9.37
N LEU A 126 -3.44 -0.09 -8.12
CA LEU A 126 -3.83 -1.13 -7.16
C LEU A 126 -5.35 -1.13 -6.91
N GLU A 127 -5.92 0.06 -6.72
CA GLU A 127 -7.35 0.17 -6.43
C GLU A 127 -8.22 -0.12 -7.66
N LYS A 128 -7.90 0.47 -8.81
CA LYS A 128 -8.80 0.45 -9.97
C LYS A 128 -8.63 -0.78 -10.84
N ASP A 129 -7.40 -1.20 -11.06
CA ASP A 129 -7.11 -2.30 -11.99
C ASP A 129 -7.14 -3.64 -11.27
N TRP A 130 -6.76 -3.68 -9.98
CA TRP A 130 -6.67 -4.93 -9.20
C TRP A 130 -7.68 -5.03 -8.04
N ASN A 131 -8.49 -4.00 -7.79
CA ASN A 131 -9.44 -3.98 -6.67
C ASN A 131 -8.80 -4.28 -5.29
N LEU A 132 -7.52 -3.90 -5.16
CA LEU A 132 -6.71 -4.04 -3.95
C LEU A 132 -6.60 -2.67 -3.29
N ARG A 133 -7.34 -2.51 -2.19
CA ARG A 133 -7.26 -1.33 -1.34
C ARG A 133 -7.62 -1.70 0.08
N LYS A 134 -6.72 -1.35 1.01
CA LYS A 134 -6.84 -1.58 2.44
C LYS A 134 -7.29 -3.00 2.76
N VAL A 135 -6.54 -3.97 2.24
CA VAL A 135 -6.85 -5.40 2.43
C VAL A 135 -7.00 -5.73 3.93
N HIS A 136 -6.24 -5.05 4.78
CA HIS A 136 -6.32 -5.16 6.23
C HIS A 136 -7.68 -4.83 6.85
N HIS A 137 -8.58 -4.11 6.16
CA HIS A 137 -9.95 -3.91 6.65
C HIS A 137 -10.73 -5.23 6.79
N ASN A 138 -10.29 -6.28 6.10
CA ASN A 138 -10.86 -7.62 6.22
C ASN A 138 -10.24 -8.43 7.37
N TYR A 139 -9.18 -7.93 7.99
CA TYR A 139 -8.57 -8.55 9.17
C TYR A 139 -9.27 -8.07 10.43
N LEU A 140 -9.38 -8.94 11.42
CA LEU A 140 -9.84 -8.56 12.75
C LEU A 140 -8.79 -7.66 13.39
N LYS A 141 -9.24 -6.56 13.99
CA LYS A 141 -8.42 -5.74 14.87
C LYS A 141 -8.26 -6.46 16.21
N ILE A 142 -7.10 -7.08 16.42
CA ILE A 142 -6.80 -7.90 17.60
C ILE A 142 -6.67 -7.01 18.85
N SER A 143 -6.23 -5.76 18.68
CA SER A 143 -6.13 -4.79 19.77
C SER A 143 -7.48 -4.39 20.40
N ASP A 144 -8.62 -4.75 19.80
CA ASP A 144 -9.94 -4.61 20.45
C ASP A 144 -10.15 -5.66 21.57
N TYR A 145 -9.32 -6.71 21.61
CA TYR A 145 -9.46 -7.85 22.52
C TYR A 145 -8.27 -8.03 23.47
N ILE A 146 -7.08 -7.52 23.10
CA ILE A 146 -5.86 -7.56 23.92
C ILE A 146 -5.14 -6.22 23.92
N ASN A 147 -4.43 -5.94 25.01
CA ASN A 147 -3.56 -4.78 25.09
C ASN A 147 -2.22 -5.06 24.39
N LEU A 148 -1.64 -4.07 23.72
CA LEU A 148 -0.32 -4.21 23.08
C LEU A 148 0.81 -4.54 24.09
N ASN A 149 0.63 -4.16 25.35
CA ASN A 149 1.56 -4.43 26.44
C ASN A 149 1.26 -5.74 27.18
N ASP A 150 0.41 -6.61 26.63
CA ASP A 150 0.10 -7.89 27.26
C ASP A 150 1.36 -8.76 27.37
N THR A 151 1.53 -9.37 28.55
CA THR A 151 2.57 -10.37 28.83
C THR A 151 2.56 -11.53 27.83
N SER A 152 1.40 -11.86 27.25
CA SER A 152 1.27 -12.90 26.23
C SER A 152 2.01 -12.59 24.92
N LEU A 153 2.39 -11.34 24.69
CA LEU A 153 3.13 -10.89 23.50
C LEU A 153 4.61 -10.63 23.80
N ALA A 154 5.00 -10.62 25.07
CA ALA A 154 6.31 -10.14 25.51
C ALA A 154 7.48 -11.04 25.06
N HIS A 155 7.25 -12.30 24.68
CA HIS A 155 8.31 -13.18 24.18
C HIS A 155 8.73 -12.84 22.75
N HIS A 156 7.90 -12.14 21.98
CA HIS A 156 8.21 -11.77 20.60
C HIS A 156 9.26 -10.65 20.53
N ASN A 157 10.10 -10.69 19.49
CA ASN A 157 10.98 -9.57 19.15
C ASN A 157 10.13 -8.32 18.87
N PRO A 158 10.43 -7.16 19.51
CA PRO A 158 9.64 -5.94 19.33
C PRO A 158 9.57 -5.45 17.88
N ASN A 159 10.64 -5.60 17.09
CA ASN A 159 10.65 -5.17 15.70
C ASN A 159 9.67 -5.99 14.85
N ILE A 160 9.68 -7.31 15.04
CA ILE A 160 8.76 -8.25 14.38
C ILE A 160 7.32 -7.95 14.83
N LEU A 161 7.07 -7.83 16.13
CA LEU A 161 5.72 -7.51 16.62
C LEU A 161 5.17 -6.20 16.03
N ASN A 162 6.02 -5.18 15.88
CA ASN A 162 5.63 -3.89 15.31
C ASN A 162 5.22 -3.98 13.84
N GLU A 163 5.70 -4.94 13.06
CA GLU A 163 5.26 -5.11 11.67
C GLU A 163 3.83 -5.66 11.55
N GLY A 164 3.33 -6.29 12.62
CA GLY A 164 1.93 -6.70 12.76
C GLY A 164 0.97 -5.56 13.10
N ILE A 165 1.50 -4.35 13.36
CA ILE A 165 0.76 -3.17 13.81
C ILE A 165 0.60 -2.16 12.67
N LEU A 166 -0.62 -1.67 12.47
CA LEU A 166 -0.92 -0.58 11.56
C LEU A 166 -1.74 0.50 12.28
N ARG A 167 -1.22 1.73 12.34
CA ARG A 167 -1.87 2.89 13.00
C ARG A 167 -2.25 2.62 14.47
N ASN A 168 -1.31 2.04 15.24
CA ASN A 168 -1.46 1.64 16.65
C ASN A 168 -2.42 0.47 16.90
N ASP A 169 -2.89 -0.20 15.85
CA ASP A 169 -3.79 -1.34 15.96
C ASP A 169 -3.08 -2.62 15.48
N LEU A 170 -3.18 -3.68 16.28
CA LEU A 170 -2.59 -4.98 15.98
C LEU A 170 -3.55 -5.80 15.11
N TYR A 171 -3.08 -6.30 13.96
CA TYR A 171 -3.87 -7.16 13.08
C TYR A 171 -3.23 -8.53 12.82
N GLY A 172 -1.91 -8.65 12.99
CA GLY A 172 -1.17 -9.89 12.77
C GLY A 172 -0.30 -10.23 13.97
N LEU A 173 -0.36 -11.49 14.41
CA LEU A 173 0.53 -12.01 15.46
C LEU A 173 1.74 -12.71 14.84
N PRO A 174 2.98 -12.43 15.27
CA PRO A 174 4.15 -13.12 14.75
C PRO A 174 4.03 -14.64 14.97
N TYR A 175 4.22 -15.41 13.90
CA TYR A 175 3.99 -16.85 13.89
C TYR A 175 5.28 -17.66 13.70
N GLU A 176 6.13 -17.24 12.77
CA GLU A 176 7.45 -17.84 12.50
C GLU A 176 8.39 -16.83 11.86
N LEU A 177 9.68 -17.11 11.99
CA LEU A 177 10.80 -16.35 11.48
C LEU A 177 11.62 -17.23 10.53
N ASP A 178 12.29 -16.63 9.56
CA ASP A 178 13.33 -17.30 8.78
C ASP A 178 14.31 -16.27 8.20
N PHE A 179 15.48 -16.73 7.77
CA PHE A 179 16.50 -15.88 7.14
C PHE A 179 17.39 -16.71 6.21
N ASP A 180 18.13 -16.04 5.34
CA ASP A 180 18.93 -16.68 4.32
C ASP A 180 20.31 -17.08 4.87
N VAL A 181 20.81 -18.24 4.45
CA VAL A 181 22.13 -18.79 4.79
C VAL A 181 22.77 -19.44 3.56
N LEU A 182 24.09 -19.65 3.64
CA LEU A 182 24.83 -20.41 2.62
C LEU A 182 25.17 -21.80 3.14
N TYR A 183 24.79 -22.80 2.35
CA TYR A 183 25.09 -24.22 2.56
C TYR A 183 26.33 -24.62 1.76
N TYR A 184 27.15 -25.49 2.33
CA TYR A 184 28.34 -26.05 1.69
C TYR A 184 28.66 -27.45 2.22
N PHE A 185 29.51 -28.19 1.51
CA PHE A 185 29.99 -29.50 1.94
C PHE A 185 31.31 -29.37 2.72
N ASN A 186 31.43 -29.99 3.89
CA ASN A 186 32.66 -29.95 4.68
C ASN A 186 33.83 -30.61 3.94
N SER A 187 33.56 -31.62 3.11
CA SER A 187 34.56 -32.26 2.25
C SER A 187 35.19 -31.31 1.21
N THR A 188 34.52 -30.21 0.85
CA THR A 188 35.01 -29.28 -0.17
C THR A 188 35.73 -28.06 0.41
N ILE A 189 35.45 -27.73 1.68
CA ILE A 189 35.97 -26.53 2.33
C ILE A 189 36.85 -26.93 3.52
N ASN A 190 38.17 -26.82 3.37
CA ASN A 190 39.10 -27.04 4.49
C ASN A 190 39.08 -25.83 5.44
N LEU A 191 38.31 -25.93 6.52
CA LEU A 191 38.05 -24.86 7.49
C LEU A 191 39.32 -24.29 8.17
N ASN A 192 40.42 -25.04 8.20
CA ASN A 192 41.65 -24.63 8.88
C ASN A 192 42.44 -23.53 8.14
N SER A 193 42.08 -23.22 6.89
CA SER A 193 42.81 -22.26 6.03
C SER A 193 42.01 -20.99 5.68
N ILE A 194 40.86 -20.74 6.31
CA ILE A 194 39.89 -19.76 5.82
C ILE A 194 39.73 -18.60 6.81
N PRO A 195 39.72 -17.33 6.35
CA PRO A 195 39.22 -16.22 7.16
C PRO A 195 37.78 -16.49 7.61
N ASN A 196 37.32 -15.88 8.70
CA ASN A 196 35.96 -16.04 9.18
C ASN A 196 34.97 -15.75 8.02
N LEU A 197 34.32 -16.79 7.47
CA LEU A 197 33.48 -16.70 6.25
C LEU A 197 32.39 -15.64 6.36
N ASN A 198 31.94 -15.37 7.59
CA ASN A 198 30.91 -14.37 7.87
C ASN A 198 31.42 -12.92 7.74
N GLU A 199 32.73 -12.69 7.72
CA GLU A 199 33.36 -11.37 7.58
C GLU A 199 33.64 -11.00 6.12
N LEU A 200 33.61 -12.00 5.22
CA LEU A 200 33.79 -11.79 3.80
C LEU A 200 32.63 -10.97 3.22
N SER A 201 32.95 -10.14 2.24
CA SER A 201 31.99 -9.55 1.29
C SER A 201 31.55 -10.56 0.24
N TRP A 202 30.48 -10.22 -0.51
CA TRP A 202 30.05 -11.06 -1.62
C TRP A 202 31.15 -11.20 -2.68
N ASP A 203 31.84 -10.12 -3.02
CA ASP A 203 32.89 -10.12 -4.04
C ASP A 203 34.11 -10.96 -3.58
N GLU A 204 34.51 -10.88 -2.31
CA GLU A 204 35.58 -11.72 -1.75
C GLU A 204 35.20 -13.20 -1.69
N LEU A 205 33.95 -13.52 -1.39
CA LEU A 205 33.44 -14.89 -1.41
C LEU A 205 33.55 -15.49 -2.83
N MET A 206 33.30 -14.70 -3.87
CA MET A 206 33.45 -15.14 -5.26
C MET A 206 34.92 -15.41 -5.62
N VAL A 207 35.85 -14.57 -5.16
CA VAL A 207 37.29 -14.81 -5.33
C VAL A 207 37.75 -16.06 -4.59
N PHE A 208 37.30 -16.23 -3.35
CA PHE A 208 37.61 -17.39 -2.52
C PHE A 208 37.11 -18.69 -3.14
N LYS A 209 35.88 -18.69 -3.65
CA LYS A 209 35.32 -19.82 -4.37
C LYS A 209 36.20 -20.24 -5.57
N ASN A 210 36.67 -19.28 -6.36
CA ASN A 210 37.54 -19.55 -7.50
C ASN A 210 38.89 -20.16 -7.08
N SER A 211 39.41 -19.82 -5.90
CA SER A 211 40.69 -20.34 -5.42
C SER A 211 40.64 -21.80 -4.92
N ILE A 212 39.46 -22.30 -4.52
CA ILE A 212 39.26 -23.70 -4.07
C ILE A 212 39.20 -24.69 -5.26
N GLY A 213 39.44 -24.24 -6.50
CA GLY A 213 39.31 -25.10 -7.69
C GLY A 213 37.85 -25.43 -8.04
N SER A 214 36.89 -24.76 -7.39
CA SER A 214 35.46 -24.81 -7.70
C SER A 214 35.06 -23.84 -8.83
N SER A 215 36.04 -23.37 -9.62
CA SER A 215 35.86 -22.41 -10.72
C SER A 215 34.82 -22.81 -11.76
N ASN A 216 34.44 -24.10 -11.80
CA ASN A 216 33.46 -24.63 -12.75
C ASN A 216 32.01 -24.65 -12.23
N PHE A 217 31.75 -24.33 -10.96
CA PHE A 217 30.40 -24.49 -10.39
C PHE A 217 29.87 -23.18 -9.78
N PRO A 218 28.79 -22.56 -10.31
CA PRO A 218 28.15 -21.38 -9.70
C PRO A 218 27.68 -21.63 -8.25
N ILE A 219 27.49 -20.55 -7.47
CA ILE A 219 26.65 -20.60 -6.27
C ILE A 219 25.21 -20.87 -6.74
N ASN A 220 24.58 -21.92 -6.22
CA ASN A 220 23.23 -22.31 -6.61
C ASN A 220 22.19 -21.48 -5.83
N ALA A 221 21.33 -20.77 -6.53
CA ALA A 221 20.23 -20.00 -5.95
C ALA A 221 18.97 -20.06 -6.82
N GLY A 222 17.79 -20.00 -6.19
CA GLY A 222 16.49 -20.07 -6.85
C GLY A 222 16.02 -18.75 -7.46
N LEU A 223 16.81 -18.12 -8.34
CA LEU A 223 16.53 -16.77 -8.87
C LEU A 223 15.32 -16.67 -9.83
N TYR A 224 14.62 -17.78 -10.07
CA TYR A 224 13.29 -17.74 -10.69
C TYR A 224 12.23 -17.08 -9.80
N ASP A 225 12.41 -17.16 -8.47
CA ASP A 225 11.55 -16.46 -7.53
C ASP A 225 11.93 -14.97 -7.46
N ASP A 226 10.95 -14.11 -7.75
CA ASP A 226 11.12 -12.66 -7.74
C ASP A 226 11.49 -12.13 -6.33
N ASP A 227 11.02 -12.80 -5.27
CA ASP A 227 11.35 -12.50 -3.88
C ASP A 227 12.81 -12.85 -3.54
N GLU A 228 13.33 -13.94 -4.08
CA GLU A 228 14.74 -14.31 -3.90
C GLU A 228 15.68 -13.37 -4.67
N LEU A 229 15.27 -12.93 -5.86
CA LEU A 229 16.03 -11.95 -6.64
C LEU A 229 16.13 -10.59 -5.94
N ILE A 230 15.00 -10.06 -5.44
CA ILE A 230 15.03 -8.79 -4.70
C ILE A 230 15.81 -8.91 -3.39
N ASN A 231 15.72 -10.06 -2.69
CA ASN A 231 16.50 -10.30 -1.49
C ASN A 231 17.99 -10.25 -1.80
N LEU A 232 18.45 -11.03 -2.77
CA LEU A 232 19.85 -11.09 -3.14
C LEU A 232 20.38 -9.71 -3.54
N PHE A 233 19.61 -8.94 -4.32
CA PHE A 233 20.00 -7.58 -4.69
C PHE A 233 20.14 -6.67 -3.47
N ILE A 234 19.17 -6.69 -2.56
CA ILE A 234 19.20 -5.82 -1.38
C ILE A 234 20.26 -6.26 -0.37
N GLU A 235 20.51 -7.55 -0.22
CA GLU A 235 21.61 -8.10 0.59
C GLU A 235 22.96 -7.65 0.05
N TYR A 236 23.17 -7.77 -1.27
CA TYR A 236 24.38 -7.30 -1.94
C TYR A 236 24.61 -5.79 -1.73
N VAL A 237 23.58 -4.97 -1.98
CA VAL A 237 23.68 -3.51 -1.82
C VAL A 237 23.92 -3.14 -0.36
N SER A 238 23.21 -3.78 0.57
CA SER A 238 23.33 -3.47 2.00
C SER A 238 24.70 -3.83 2.55
N GLU A 239 25.29 -4.93 2.08
CA GLU A 239 26.66 -5.32 2.39
C GLU A 239 27.68 -4.31 1.80
N LYS A 240 27.59 -4.05 0.49
CA LYS A 240 28.53 -3.20 -0.24
C LYS A 240 28.61 -1.78 0.31
N TYR A 241 27.47 -1.19 0.68
CA TYR A 241 27.40 0.17 1.23
C TYR A 241 27.26 0.21 2.77
N ASN A 242 27.30 -0.95 3.44
CA ASN A 242 27.14 -1.10 4.89
C ASN A 242 25.90 -0.34 5.43
N LEU A 243 24.73 -0.68 4.89
CA LEU A 243 23.45 -0.04 5.17
C LEU A 243 22.78 -0.62 6.43
N THR A 244 23.29 -0.23 7.60
CA THR A 244 22.65 -0.58 8.89
C THR A 244 21.41 0.27 9.17
N GLU A 245 20.49 -0.23 10.00
CA GLU A 245 19.27 0.49 10.40
C GLU A 245 19.55 1.88 11.00
N GLU A 246 20.63 2.04 11.74
CA GLU A 246 21.02 3.34 12.30
C GLU A 246 21.44 4.35 11.22
N LYS A 247 22.13 3.89 10.17
CA LYS A 247 22.52 4.75 9.04
C LYS A 247 21.30 5.10 8.18
N LYS A 248 20.40 4.14 7.95
CA LYS A 248 19.15 4.38 7.22
C LYS A 248 18.31 5.48 7.86
N LYS A 249 18.20 5.49 9.20
CA LYS A 249 17.43 6.51 9.95
C LYS A 249 18.08 7.89 9.97
N LYS A 250 19.41 7.98 9.92
CA LYS A 250 20.13 9.27 9.93
C LYS A 250 20.13 9.97 8.58
N SER A 251 19.96 9.24 7.47
CA SER A 251 20.09 9.77 6.11
C SER A 251 19.07 9.15 5.15
N GLU A 252 17.78 9.14 5.51
CA GLU A 252 16.70 8.49 4.72
C GLU A 252 16.68 8.90 3.24
N THR A 253 17.11 10.13 2.92
CA THR A 253 17.27 10.62 1.54
C THR A 253 18.59 10.16 0.91
N ASP A 254 19.71 10.28 1.62
CA ASP A 254 21.04 10.22 0.99
C ASP A 254 21.46 8.80 0.62
N PHE A 255 21.01 7.77 1.36
CA PHE A 255 21.39 6.39 1.03
C PHE A 255 20.63 5.84 -0.17
N TYR A 256 19.37 6.22 -0.34
CA TYR A 256 18.52 5.64 -1.39
C TYR A 256 18.81 6.26 -2.77
N GLU A 257 19.42 7.45 -2.81
CA GLU A 257 19.89 8.08 -4.04
C GLU A 257 20.92 7.22 -4.80
N ILE A 258 21.65 6.31 -4.14
CA ILE A 258 22.62 5.41 -4.80
C ILE A 258 21.99 4.60 -5.94
N PHE A 259 20.67 4.37 -5.90
CA PHE A 259 19.97 3.58 -6.91
C PHE A 259 19.68 4.34 -8.21
N TYR A 260 19.80 5.68 -8.22
CA TYR A 260 19.45 6.50 -9.38
C TYR A 260 20.30 7.76 -9.57
N ASN A 261 21.31 7.99 -8.73
CA ASN A 261 22.30 9.07 -8.91
C ASN A 261 23.46 8.62 -9.81
N LYS A 262 24.53 9.42 -9.88
CA LYS A 262 25.71 9.10 -10.72
C LYS A 262 26.41 7.79 -10.32
N ASN A 263 26.33 7.39 -9.04
CA ASN A 263 26.95 6.18 -8.52
C ASN A 263 26.13 4.91 -8.85
N SER A 264 24.88 5.08 -9.29
CA SER A 264 24.03 3.95 -9.68
C SER A 264 24.66 3.09 -10.76
N LYS A 265 25.42 3.70 -11.69
CA LYS A 265 26.14 2.97 -12.73
C LYS A 265 27.13 1.95 -12.16
N GLU A 266 27.95 2.37 -11.23
CA GLU A 266 28.92 1.50 -10.58
C GLU A 266 28.24 0.38 -9.78
N LEU A 267 27.16 0.72 -9.04
CA LEU A 267 26.38 -0.27 -8.31
C LEU A 267 25.84 -1.36 -9.24
N TYR A 268 25.14 -0.96 -10.29
CA TYR A 268 24.48 -1.89 -11.20
C TYR A 268 25.50 -2.70 -12.01
N GLU A 269 26.57 -2.08 -12.51
CA GLU A 269 27.64 -2.80 -13.22
C GLU A 269 28.30 -3.85 -12.31
N SER A 270 28.59 -3.49 -11.06
CA SER A 270 29.12 -4.40 -10.06
C SER A 270 28.17 -5.55 -9.77
N PHE A 271 26.88 -5.27 -9.58
CA PHE A 271 25.89 -6.31 -9.33
C PHE A 271 25.70 -7.24 -10.54
N ARG A 272 25.76 -6.71 -11.76
CA ARG A 272 25.69 -7.52 -12.99
C ARG A 272 26.87 -8.48 -13.09
N ASN A 273 28.08 -8.00 -12.82
CA ASN A 273 29.28 -8.84 -12.79
C ASN A 273 29.19 -9.89 -11.68
N PHE A 274 28.74 -9.48 -10.50
CA PHE A 274 28.46 -10.40 -9.41
C PHE A 274 27.48 -11.51 -9.82
N ILE A 275 26.33 -11.19 -10.45
CA ILE A 275 25.37 -12.22 -10.89
C ILE A 275 25.97 -13.17 -11.94
N HIS A 276 26.79 -12.64 -12.85
CA HIS A 276 27.50 -13.44 -13.86
C HIS A 276 28.37 -14.50 -13.19
N ASP A 277 29.17 -14.12 -12.19
CA ASP A 277 30.05 -15.02 -11.46
C ASP A 277 29.27 -15.92 -10.49
N PHE A 278 28.20 -15.37 -9.89
CA PHE A 278 27.39 -16.01 -8.85
C PHE A 278 26.66 -17.22 -9.41
N THR A 279 25.95 -17.07 -10.53
CA THR A 279 25.06 -18.13 -11.04
C THR A 279 25.12 -18.40 -12.55
N GLY A 280 25.76 -17.52 -13.34
CA GLY A 280 25.61 -17.46 -14.80
C GLY A 280 24.25 -16.87 -15.23
N PHE A 281 24.13 -16.35 -16.46
CA PHE A 281 22.91 -15.62 -16.91
C PHE A 281 21.64 -16.49 -17.05
N ASP A 282 21.77 -17.82 -17.14
CA ASP A 282 20.63 -18.74 -17.28
C ASP A 282 19.91 -19.01 -15.94
N SER A 283 20.46 -18.51 -14.83
CA SER A 283 20.00 -18.78 -13.47
C SER A 283 18.64 -18.17 -13.11
N PHE A 284 18.21 -17.13 -13.80
CA PHE A 284 16.87 -16.53 -13.63
C PHE A 284 15.72 -17.49 -13.95
N ASN A 285 16.01 -18.64 -14.56
CA ASN A 285 15.03 -19.70 -14.81
C ASN A 285 15.12 -20.86 -13.80
N THR A 286 16.05 -20.80 -12.83
CA THR A 286 16.28 -21.87 -11.86
C THR A 286 15.37 -21.67 -10.65
N LYS A 287 14.47 -22.64 -10.41
CA LYS A 287 13.66 -22.72 -9.19
C LYS A 287 14.53 -23.13 -8.00
N ILE A 288 14.11 -22.79 -6.78
CA ILE A 288 14.86 -23.15 -5.56
C ILE A 288 15.06 -24.67 -5.41
N SER A 289 14.06 -25.48 -5.77
CA SER A 289 14.17 -26.94 -5.76
C SER A 289 15.23 -27.44 -6.73
N SER A 290 15.26 -26.91 -7.95
CA SER A 290 16.27 -27.25 -8.96
C SER A 290 17.68 -26.77 -8.56
N ALA A 291 17.80 -25.62 -7.90
CA ALA A 291 19.07 -25.14 -7.35
C ALA A 291 19.57 -26.07 -6.23
N PHE A 292 18.67 -26.53 -5.36
CA PHE A 292 18.99 -27.49 -4.31
C PHE A 292 19.42 -28.85 -4.86
N ASP A 293 18.72 -29.37 -5.87
CA ASP A 293 19.06 -30.65 -6.51
C ASP A 293 20.44 -30.59 -7.18
N LYS A 294 20.77 -29.49 -7.86
CA LYS A 294 22.11 -29.27 -8.44
C LYS A 294 23.19 -29.27 -7.36
N PHE A 295 22.98 -28.53 -6.27
CA PHE A 295 23.89 -28.52 -5.13
C PHE A 295 24.12 -29.92 -4.57
N CYS A 296 23.06 -30.72 -4.39
CA CYS A 296 23.18 -32.09 -3.89
C CYS A 296 23.92 -33.03 -4.85
N ASN A 297 23.71 -32.89 -6.17
CA ASN A 297 24.26 -33.79 -7.18
C ASN A 297 25.71 -33.47 -7.56
N GLU A 298 26.06 -32.19 -7.66
CA GLU A 298 27.38 -31.73 -8.13
C GLU A 298 28.43 -31.67 -7.00
N LYS A 299 27.99 -31.79 -5.74
CA LYS A 299 28.78 -31.85 -4.50
C LYS A 299 29.79 -30.71 -4.25
N ASN A 300 30.00 -29.77 -5.17
CA ASN A 300 31.11 -28.80 -5.10
C ASN A 300 30.69 -27.32 -5.33
N SER A 301 29.52 -26.90 -4.84
CA SER A 301 29.05 -25.49 -4.87
C SER A 301 28.54 -25.01 -3.53
N PHE A 302 28.36 -23.70 -3.37
CA PHE A 302 27.52 -23.15 -2.31
C PHE A 302 26.05 -23.16 -2.73
N PHE A 303 25.12 -23.31 -1.79
CA PHE A 303 23.69 -23.14 -2.03
C PHE A 303 23.12 -22.06 -1.12
N LYS A 304 22.44 -21.07 -1.70
CA LYS A 304 21.70 -20.06 -0.93
C LYS A 304 20.30 -20.61 -0.64
N GLY A 305 19.99 -20.81 0.64
CA GLY A 305 18.69 -21.29 1.10
C GLY A 305 18.31 -20.70 2.46
N LYS A 306 17.15 -21.09 3.00
CA LYS A 306 16.70 -20.61 4.31
C LYS A 306 17.33 -21.38 5.45
N ALA A 307 17.48 -20.76 6.62
CA ALA A 307 18.00 -21.40 7.82
C ALA A 307 17.12 -22.56 8.30
N SER A 308 15.80 -22.46 8.13
CA SER A 308 14.86 -23.53 8.48
C SER A 308 15.08 -24.85 7.71
N TYR A 309 15.82 -24.82 6.60
CA TYR A 309 16.09 -26.02 5.79
C TYR A 309 17.15 -26.91 6.44
N TYR A 310 17.99 -26.35 7.32
CA TYR A 310 19.24 -26.96 7.76
C TYR A 310 19.03 -28.35 8.36
N THR A 311 18.13 -28.51 9.32
CA THR A 311 17.97 -29.80 9.98
C THR A 311 17.49 -30.88 9.02
N LYS A 312 16.55 -30.55 8.12
CA LYS A 312 16.06 -31.50 7.12
C LYS A 312 17.14 -31.86 6.08
N ILE A 313 18.02 -30.93 5.73
CA ILE A 313 19.17 -31.17 4.85
C ILE A 313 20.21 -32.03 5.57
N ALA A 314 20.58 -31.68 6.80
CA ALA A 314 21.57 -32.38 7.61
C ALA A 314 21.16 -33.83 7.95
N LEU A 315 19.85 -34.10 8.10
CA LEU A 315 19.32 -35.45 8.26
C LEU A 315 19.54 -36.33 7.01
N LYS A 316 19.51 -35.73 5.82
CA LYS A 316 19.77 -36.43 4.55
C LYS A 316 21.26 -36.54 4.24
N ASN A 317 22.06 -35.56 4.64
CA ASN A 317 23.50 -35.54 4.35
C ASN A 317 24.29 -34.86 5.47
N LYS A 318 25.02 -35.68 6.25
CA LYS A 318 25.81 -35.24 7.40
C LYS A 318 27.03 -34.39 7.05
N ASP A 319 27.42 -34.37 5.77
CA ASP A 319 28.59 -33.60 5.30
C ASP A 319 28.24 -32.13 5.02
N ILE A 320 26.98 -31.73 5.14
CA ILE A 320 26.55 -30.36 4.84
C ILE A 320 26.61 -29.48 6.08
N SER A 321 27.25 -28.32 5.94
CA SER A 321 27.32 -27.25 6.93
C SER A 321 26.74 -25.96 6.39
N THR A 322 26.54 -24.99 7.28
CA THR A 322 26.02 -23.66 6.95
C THR A 322 26.85 -22.55 7.56
N PHE A 323 26.79 -21.37 6.94
CA PHE A 323 27.25 -20.12 7.52
C PHE A 323 26.31 -18.98 7.10
N LEU A 324 26.44 -17.84 7.79
CA LEU A 324 25.60 -16.68 7.52
C LEU A 324 26.04 -16.00 6.22
N LEU A 325 25.15 -15.19 5.65
CA LEU A 325 25.50 -14.42 4.46
C LEU A 325 26.66 -13.45 4.75
N PRO A 326 27.41 -13.06 3.70
CA PRO A 326 28.48 -12.06 3.75
C PRO A 326 28.16 -10.82 4.62
N LYS A 327 29.11 -10.45 5.48
CA LYS A 327 29.01 -9.39 6.51
C LYS A 327 27.71 -9.43 7.35
N LEU A 328 27.12 -10.61 7.49
CA LEU A 328 25.93 -10.86 8.31
C LEU A 328 24.65 -10.17 7.81
N PHE A 329 24.63 -9.58 6.61
CA PHE A 329 23.43 -8.94 6.07
C PHE A 329 22.50 -9.98 5.45
N THR A 330 21.26 -10.07 5.96
CA THR A 330 20.27 -11.00 5.42
C THR A 330 18.86 -10.41 5.50
N VAL A 331 18.05 -10.70 4.49
CA VAL A 331 16.63 -10.40 4.54
C VAL A 331 15.94 -11.38 5.47
N ILE A 332 15.24 -10.84 6.46
CA ILE A 332 14.41 -11.62 7.35
C ILE A 332 13.04 -11.83 6.70
N ASN A 333 12.55 -13.07 6.79
CA ASN A 333 11.22 -13.47 6.35
C ASN A 333 10.39 -13.78 7.59
N GLU A 334 9.23 -13.17 7.70
CA GLU A 334 8.36 -13.35 8.86
C GLU A 334 7.00 -13.81 8.37
N LYS A 335 6.31 -14.66 9.14
CA LYS A 335 4.89 -14.91 8.90
C LYS A 335 4.05 -14.50 10.09
N TYR A 336 2.86 -14.02 9.77
CA TYR A 336 1.90 -13.50 10.71
C TYR A 336 0.61 -14.30 10.64
N LEU A 337 0.07 -14.65 11.80
CA LEU A 337 -1.27 -15.17 11.94
C LEU A 337 -2.25 -14.00 11.97
N VAL A 338 -3.13 -13.92 10.97
CA VAL A 338 -4.20 -12.92 10.87
C VAL A 338 -5.56 -13.60 11.01
N ILE A 339 -6.50 -12.93 11.67
CA ILE A 339 -7.85 -13.45 11.90
C ILE A 339 -8.82 -12.81 10.89
N ASN A 340 -9.68 -13.61 10.28
CA ASN A 340 -10.71 -13.11 9.38
C ASN A 340 -11.81 -12.37 10.15
N LYS A 341 -12.00 -11.09 9.85
CA LYS A 341 -13.06 -10.27 10.43
C LYS A 341 -14.46 -10.83 10.16
N TYR A 342 -14.65 -11.52 9.03
CA TYR A 342 -15.95 -12.05 8.61
C TYR A 342 -16.19 -13.52 8.96
N SER A 343 -15.27 -14.18 9.68
CA SER A 343 -15.51 -15.54 10.22
C SER A 343 -16.80 -15.60 11.06
N LYS A 344 -17.51 -16.73 10.98
CA LYS A 344 -18.74 -16.99 11.75
C LYS A 344 -18.47 -17.37 13.21
N VAL A 345 -17.24 -17.76 13.51
CA VAL A 345 -16.79 -18.10 14.87
C VAL A 345 -16.70 -16.83 15.72
N LYS A 346 -17.01 -16.97 17.01
CA LYS A 346 -16.93 -15.88 17.99
C LYS A 346 -15.50 -15.32 18.03
N LYS A 347 -15.37 -13.99 17.92
CA LYS A 347 -14.06 -13.32 17.73
C LYS A 347 -13.14 -13.48 18.93
N GLU A 348 -13.67 -13.48 20.14
CA GLU A 348 -12.93 -13.74 21.37
C GLU A 348 -12.28 -15.13 21.35
N ILE A 349 -13.01 -16.14 20.86
CA ILE A 349 -12.50 -17.51 20.74
C ILE A 349 -11.37 -17.56 19.71
N LEU A 350 -11.54 -16.91 18.55
CA LEU A 350 -10.49 -16.82 17.52
C LEU A 350 -9.23 -16.12 18.06
N VAL A 351 -9.38 -15.03 18.81
CA VAL A 351 -8.23 -14.34 19.42
C VAL A 351 -7.50 -15.26 20.41
N LYS A 352 -8.23 -15.99 21.27
CA LYS A 352 -7.62 -16.96 22.19
C LYS A 352 -6.86 -18.07 21.47
N ILE A 353 -7.48 -18.67 20.44
CA ILE A 353 -6.81 -19.69 19.61
C ILE A 353 -5.54 -19.11 18.99
N ALA A 354 -5.61 -17.89 18.44
CA ALA A 354 -4.49 -17.25 17.78
C ALA A 354 -3.32 -17.01 18.76
N LEU A 355 -3.60 -16.50 19.97
CA LEU A 355 -2.61 -16.34 21.04
C LEU A 355 -2.00 -17.67 21.48
N GLN A 356 -2.80 -18.73 21.54
CA GLN A 356 -2.30 -20.06 21.90
C GLN A 356 -1.38 -20.63 20.80
N LEU A 357 -1.73 -20.42 19.53
CA LEU A 357 -0.94 -20.83 18.36
C LEU A 357 0.37 -20.05 18.22
N THR A 358 0.42 -18.79 18.64
CA THR A 358 1.64 -17.97 18.65
C THR A 358 2.34 -17.94 20.02
N SER A 359 1.83 -18.68 21.00
CA SER A 359 2.40 -18.74 22.33
C SER A 359 3.83 -19.29 22.31
N LYS A 360 4.63 -18.86 23.30
CA LYS A 360 6.01 -19.33 23.49
C LYS A 360 6.13 -20.86 23.47
N LYS A 361 5.24 -21.56 24.19
CA LYS A 361 5.21 -23.04 24.25
C LYS A 361 4.90 -23.65 22.88
N MET A 362 3.95 -23.10 22.13
CA MET A 362 3.64 -23.58 20.79
C MET A 362 4.80 -23.34 19.82
N GLN A 363 5.46 -22.18 19.88
CA GLN A 363 6.63 -21.90 19.03
C GLN A 363 7.80 -22.85 19.31
N LEU A 364 8.09 -23.15 20.59
CA LEU A 364 9.09 -24.16 20.96
C LEU A 364 8.71 -25.56 20.46
N PHE A 365 7.45 -25.96 20.60
CA PHE A 365 6.97 -27.23 20.08
C PHE A 365 7.13 -27.33 18.56
N LYS A 366 6.77 -26.28 17.82
CA LYS A 366 6.93 -26.25 16.36
C LYS A 366 8.41 -26.27 15.97
N TYR A 367 9.29 -25.59 16.70
CA TYR A 367 10.72 -25.69 16.50
C TYR A 367 11.22 -27.14 16.71
N ASP A 368 10.83 -27.78 17.80
CA ASP A 368 11.28 -29.12 18.17
C ASP A 368 10.81 -30.22 17.20
N LYS A 369 9.62 -30.06 16.60
CA LYS A 369 9.02 -31.06 15.72
C LYS A 369 9.20 -30.76 14.24
N PHE A 370 9.18 -29.48 13.87
CA PHE A 370 9.10 -29.04 12.48
C PHE A 370 10.24 -28.09 12.08
N TYR A 371 11.13 -27.72 13.01
CA TYR A 371 12.27 -26.81 12.79
C TYR A 371 11.87 -25.40 12.31
N THR A 372 10.66 -24.96 12.65
CA THR A 372 10.25 -23.56 12.42
C THR A 372 10.95 -22.66 13.44
N ILE A 373 11.62 -21.61 12.97
CA ILE A 373 12.39 -20.73 13.86
C ILE A 373 11.42 -19.82 14.63
N PRO A 374 11.55 -19.73 15.97
CA PRO A 374 10.68 -18.89 16.79
C PRO A 374 10.99 -17.39 16.59
N THR A 375 10.01 -16.56 16.90
CA THR A 375 10.07 -15.09 16.77
C THR A 375 10.58 -14.41 18.04
N PHE A 376 11.43 -15.09 18.82
CA PHE A 376 11.80 -14.65 20.17
C PHE A 376 12.68 -13.40 20.19
N ASP A 377 12.52 -12.59 21.23
CA ASP A 377 13.44 -11.51 21.55
C ASP A 377 14.73 -12.05 22.17
N MET A 378 15.77 -12.19 21.35
CA MET A 378 17.08 -12.66 21.79
C MET A 378 17.76 -11.74 22.82
N LYS A 379 17.28 -10.51 23.03
CA LYS A 379 17.76 -9.65 24.13
C LYS A 379 17.33 -10.14 25.51
N LYS A 380 16.35 -11.06 25.57
CA LYS A 380 15.79 -11.60 26.82
C LYS A 380 16.36 -12.95 27.23
N ILE A 381 17.42 -13.43 26.58
CA ILE A 381 18.06 -14.73 26.89
C ILE A 381 18.37 -14.88 28.39
N SER A 382 18.86 -13.82 29.05
CA SER A 382 19.18 -13.86 30.49
C SER A 382 17.96 -13.79 31.42
N LEU A 383 16.79 -13.39 30.90
CA LEU A 383 15.59 -13.13 31.68
C LEU A 383 14.54 -14.23 31.52
N ASP A 384 14.51 -14.92 30.38
CA ASP A 384 13.52 -15.95 30.06
C ASP A 384 14.17 -17.34 29.93
N LYS A 385 13.82 -18.22 30.88
CA LYS A 385 14.34 -19.60 30.95
C LYS A 385 14.05 -20.43 29.71
N ASP A 386 12.91 -20.19 29.06
CA ASP A 386 12.51 -20.94 27.87
C ASP A 386 13.36 -20.53 26.66
N ILE A 387 13.67 -19.23 26.53
CA ILE A 387 14.58 -18.71 25.50
C ILE A 387 16.01 -19.22 25.75
N LEU A 388 16.44 -19.23 27.02
CA LEU A 388 17.73 -19.80 27.41
C LEU A 388 17.82 -21.28 27.02
N SER A 389 16.80 -22.08 27.36
CA SER A 389 16.75 -23.51 27.04
C SER A 389 16.79 -23.75 25.52
N PHE A 390 16.09 -22.93 24.73
CA PHE A 390 16.18 -22.94 23.28
C PHE A 390 17.61 -22.67 22.79
N CYS A 391 18.26 -21.65 23.32
CA CYS A 391 19.63 -21.28 22.96
C CYS A 391 20.68 -22.32 23.39
N GLU A 392 20.45 -23.04 24.48
CA GLU A 392 21.30 -24.15 24.91
C GLU A 392 21.18 -25.36 23.98
N LYS A 393 19.96 -25.62 23.50
CA LYS A 393 19.66 -26.71 22.56
C LYS A 393 20.26 -26.46 21.18
N ASP A 394 20.17 -25.23 20.67
CA ASP A 394 20.71 -24.85 19.36
C ASP A 394 21.50 -23.54 19.44
N LYS A 395 22.76 -23.73 19.85
CA LYS A 395 23.72 -22.63 20.02
C LYS A 395 24.01 -21.90 18.71
N TRP A 396 24.02 -22.62 17.59
CA TRP A 396 24.32 -22.03 16.28
C TRP A 396 23.20 -21.08 15.85
N LEU A 397 21.95 -21.53 15.90
CA LEU A 397 20.80 -20.71 15.51
C LEU A 397 20.64 -19.50 16.43
N CYS A 398 20.77 -19.70 17.74
CA CYS A 398 20.68 -18.61 18.71
C CYS A 398 21.82 -17.58 18.54
N SER A 399 23.07 -18.04 18.36
CA SER A 399 24.19 -17.13 18.07
C SER A 399 23.99 -16.40 16.74
N SER A 400 23.36 -17.04 15.76
CA SER A 400 23.09 -16.45 14.44
C SER A 400 22.06 -15.34 14.55
N LEU A 401 20.92 -15.60 15.18
CA LEU A 401 19.85 -14.62 15.40
C LEU A 401 20.32 -13.40 16.20
N GLY A 402 21.31 -13.56 17.09
CA GLY A 402 21.92 -12.45 17.83
C GLY A 402 22.94 -11.61 17.03
N LYS A 403 23.45 -12.12 15.90
CA LYS A 403 24.54 -11.50 15.12
C LYS A 403 24.09 -10.93 13.77
N ILE A 404 22.99 -11.43 13.20
CA ILE A 404 22.54 -10.99 11.88
C ILE A 404 22.18 -9.51 11.84
N ASN A 405 22.62 -8.84 10.78
CA ASN A 405 22.17 -7.52 10.39
C ASN A 405 20.86 -7.68 9.59
N ALA A 406 19.76 -7.74 10.34
CA ALA A 406 18.41 -7.91 9.81
C ALA A 406 18.03 -6.83 8.79
N ILE A 407 17.59 -7.25 7.60
CA ILE A 407 16.99 -6.37 6.61
C ILE A 407 15.49 -6.64 6.55
N HIS A 408 14.70 -5.67 7.02
CA HIS A 408 13.26 -5.67 6.88
C HIS A 408 12.87 -5.07 5.51
N ILE A 409 12.55 -5.92 4.53
CA ILE A 409 12.45 -5.52 3.12
C ILE A 409 11.39 -4.44 2.87
N LYS A 410 10.22 -4.53 3.52
CA LYS A 410 9.17 -3.48 3.43
C LYS A 410 9.68 -2.14 3.92
N GLN A 411 10.40 -2.13 5.04
CA GLN A 411 10.93 -0.92 5.66
C GLN A 411 12.03 -0.30 4.79
N PHE A 412 12.85 -1.13 4.13
CA PHE A 412 13.88 -0.68 3.19
C PHE A 412 13.31 0.26 2.10
N PHE A 413 12.19 -0.13 1.50
CA PHE A 413 11.50 0.66 0.47
C PHE A 413 10.49 1.68 1.04
N GLY A 414 10.14 1.54 2.32
CA GLY A 414 9.18 2.39 3.03
C GLY A 414 9.61 3.85 3.16
N GLY A 415 8.65 4.75 3.22
CA GLY A 415 8.89 6.20 3.27
C GLY A 415 7.61 6.98 3.11
N LYS A 416 7.62 8.27 3.46
CA LYS A 416 6.40 9.09 3.50
C LYS A 416 5.70 9.18 2.15
N PHE A 417 6.44 9.25 1.03
CA PHE A 417 5.86 9.33 -0.31
C PHE A 417 6.09 8.06 -1.14
N SER A 418 6.61 7.01 -0.50
CA SER A 418 6.95 5.76 -1.15
C SER A 418 5.75 5.12 -1.84
N ALA A 419 6.01 4.43 -2.94
CA ALA A 419 5.01 3.54 -3.53
C ALA A 419 4.63 2.43 -2.52
N PRO A 420 3.37 1.95 -2.56
CA PRO A 420 3.01 0.72 -1.86
C PRO A 420 4.00 -0.40 -2.18
N PHE A 421 4.45 -1.13 -1.15
CA PHE A 421 5.45 -2.19 -1.32
C PHE A 421 5.00 -3.27 -2.29
N LEU A 422 3.70 -3.53 -2.41
CA LEU A 422 3.17 -4.48 -3.39
C LEU A 422 3.58 -4.13 -4.83
N LEU A 423 3.59 -2.84 -5.21
CA LEU A 423 4.06 -2.42 -6.53
C LEU A 423 5.57 -2.63 -6.67
N VAL A 424 6.33 -2.38 -5.60
CA VAL A 424 7.78 -2.58 -5.56
C VAL A 424 8.10 -4.06 -5.82
N ARG A 425 7.46 -4.96 -5.05
CA ARG A 425 7.63 -6.41 -5.16
C ARG A 425 7.31 -6.95 -6.55
N ILE A 426 6.29 -6.39 -7.22
CA ILE A 426 5.91 -6.82 -8.58
C ILE A 426 6.88 -6.28 -9.65
N ASN A 427 7.33 -5.03 -9.54
CA ASN A 427 8.10 -4.38 -10.60
C ASN A 427 9.61 -4.56 -10.47
N ILE A 428 10.20 -4.36 -9.29
CA ILE A 428 11.66 -4.30 -9.12
C ILE A 428 12.39 -5.54 -9.65
N PRO A 429 11.95 -6.78 -9.34
CA PRO A 429 12.59 -7.99 -9.86
C PRO A 429 12.67 -8.02 -11.39
N VAL A 430 11.62 -7.53 -12.08
CA VAL A 430 11.58 -7.44 -13.55
C VAL A 430 12.69 -6.55 -14.09
N TYR A 431 12.87 -5.38 -13.47
CA TYR A 431 13.83 -4.39 -13.94
C TYR A 431 15.27 -4.75 -13.55
N ILE A 432 15.47 -5.44 -12.43
CA ILE A 432 16.77 -6.03 -12.09
C ILE A 432 17.14 -7.12 -13.10
N GLU A 433 16.26 -8.08 -13.37
CA GLU A 433 16.49 -9.14 -14.37
C GLU A 433 16.78 -8.55 -15.75
N ASN A 434 15.93 -7.60 -16.20
CA ASN A 434 16.10 -6.94 -17.48
C ASN A 434 17.42 -6.18 -17.56
N TYR A 435 17.82 -5.47 -16.50
CA TYR A 435 19.10 -4.79 -16.46
C TYR A 435 20.26 -5.78 -16.58
N VAL A 436 20.26 -6.86 -15.81
CA VAL A 436 21.34 -7.86 -15.87
C VAL A 436 21.48 -8.43 -17.29
N ARG A 437 20.36 -8.66 -17.99
CA ARG A 437 20.35 -9.18 -19.37
C ARG A 437 20.69 -8.15 -20.44
N THR A 438 20.15 -6.94 -20.36
CA THR A 438 20.19 -5.95 -21.46
C THR A 438 21.17 -4.80 -21.21
N ASN A 439 21.68 -4.67 -19.99
CA ASN A 439 22.50 -3.55 -19.52
C ASN A 439 21.81 -2.17 -19.61
N ASN A 440 20.47 -2.13 -19.63
CA ASN A 440 19.72 -0.87 -19.66
C ASN A 440 19.53 -0.30 -18.25
N ILE A 441 20.44 0.57 -17.83
CA ILE A 441 20.41 1.20 -16.50
C ILE A 441 19.29 2.24 -16.34
N THR A 442 18.90 2.92 -17.41
CA THR A 442 18.03 4.10 -17.31
C THR A 442 16.66 3.74 -16.79
N ASP A 443 16.13 2.61 -17.24
CA ASP A 443 14.81 2.14 -16.84
C ASP A 443 14.83 1.71 -15.37
N THR A 444 15.83 0.93 -14.97
CA THR A 444 15.96 0.45 -13.58
C THR A 444 16.16 1.61 -12.61
N ALA A 445 17.05 2.55 -12.92
CA ALA A 445 17.25 3.76 -12.12
C ALA A 445 15.95 4.58 -12.01
N LEU A 446 15.19 4.71 -13.10
CA LEU A 446 13.90 5.41 -13.10
C LEU A 446 12.87 4.73 -12.18
N ILE A 447 12.78 3.40 -12.18
CA ILE A 447 11.91 2.65 -11.26
C ILE A 447 12.28 2.97 -9.82
N PHE A 448 13.55 2.80 -9.45
CA PHE A 448 13.99 3.06 -8.07
C PHE A 448 13.70 4.51 -7.67
N LYS A 449 13.96 5.48 -8.56
CA LYS A 449 13.61 6.88 -8.34
C LYS A 449 12.11 7.06 -8.05
N ASN A 450 11.23 6.51 -8.88
CA ASN A 450 9.77 6.63 -8.74
C ASN A 450 9.20 5.88 -7.52
N ILE A 451 9.95 4.95 -6.91
CA ILE A 451 9.55 4.36 -5.64
C ILE A 451 9.51 5.43 -4.55
N LYS A 452 10.56 6.24 -4.38
CA LYS A 452 10.65 7.23 -3.30
C LYS A 452 10.17 8.62 -3.69
N GLU A 453 10.44 9.03 -4.93
CA GLU A 453 10.20 10.39 -5.39
C GLU A 453 8.85 10.51 -6.11
N LEU A 454 8.12 11.57 -5.79
CA LEU A 454 7.03 12.06 -6.62
C LEU A 454 7.58 13.15 -7.53
N TYR A 455 7.00 13.33 -8.72
CA TYR A 455 7.47 14.35 -9.66
C TYR A 455 7.62 15.72 -8.98
N MET A 456 6.59 16.12 -8.23
CA MET A 456 6.48 17.46 -7.67
C MET A 456 7.23 17.64 -6.34
N THR A 457 7.84 16.60 -5.77
CA THR A 457 8.60 16.69 -4.51
C THR A 457 10.09 16.94 -4.72
N THR A 458 10.59 16.81 -5.95
CA THR A 458 12.02 16.99 -6.23
C THR A 458 12.30 18.44 -6.65
N PRO A 459 13.46 19.03 -6.27
CA PRO A 459 13.85 20.37 -6.74
C PRO A 459 13.92 20.45 -8.28
N ASN A 460 14.32 19.34 -8.91
CA ASN A 460 14.34 19.17 -10.37
C ASN A 460 12.95 18.91 -10.98
N GLY A 461 11.95 18.70 -10.14
CA GLY A 461 10.57 18.38 -10.49
C GLY A 461 9.68 19.60 -10.72
N ILE A 462 10.12 20.78 -10.26
CA ILE A 462 9.57 22.04 -10.77
C ILE A 462 10.19 22.23 -12.16
N ASP A 463 9.61 21.54 -13.14
CA ASP A 463 9.98 21.69 -14.54
C ASP A 463 9.93 23.18 -14.94
N LYS A 464 10.72 23.58 -15.92
CA LYS A 464 10.70 24.93 -16.51
C LYS A 464 9.27 25.34 -16.83
N ASN A 465 8.45 24.40 -17.28
CA ASN A 465 7.02 24.61 -17.55
C ASN A 465 6.22 25.01 -16.30
N SER A 466 6.48 24.38 -15.14
CA SER A 466 5.85 24.73 -13.86
C SER A 466 6.28 26.13 -13.39
N ILE A 467 7.56 26.48 -13.55
CA ILE A 467 8.06 27.83 -13.23
C ILE A 467 7.39 28.88 -14.13
N ILE A 468 7.33 28.62 -15.45
CA ILE A 468 6.68 29.49 -16.42
C ILE A 468 5.20 29.68 -16.06
N LEU A 469 4.50 28.60 -15.70
CA LEU A 469 3.10 28.66 -15.25
C LEU A 469 2.95 29.56 -14.01
N LEU A 470 3.82 29.40 -13.01
CA LEU A 470 3.80 30.23 -11.79
C LEU A 470 4.06 31.71 -12.09
N ILE A 471 4.96 32.03 -13.03
CA ILE A 471 5.21 33.40 -13.48
C ILE A 471 3.95 33.99 -14.14
N PHE A 472 3.31 33.27 -15.07
CA PHE A 472 2.07 33.72 -15.69
C PHE A 472 0.96 33.93 -14.67
N MET A 473 0.80 33.01 -13.71
CA MET A 473 -0.16 33.15 -12.60
C MET A 473 0.09 34.43 -11.79
N GLY A 474 1.36 34.74 -11.50
CA GLY A 474 1.76 35.97 -10.82
C GLY A 474 1.38 37.23 -11.61
N ILE A 475 1.66 37.26 -12.91
CA ILE A 475 1.30 38.38 -13.80
C ILE A 475 -0.22 38.59 -13.84
N PHE A 476 -1.00 37.52 -14.06
CA PHE A 476 -2.46 37.62 -14.10
C PHE A 476 -3.06 38.03 -12.75
N THR A 477 -2.45 37.61 -11.65
CA THR A 477 -2.85 38.03 -10.29
C THR A 477 -2.60 39.53 -10.09
N LEU A 478 -1.42 40.03 -10.46
CA LEU A 478 -1.09 41.46 -10.39
C LEU A 478 -2.00 42.31 -11.28
N LEU A 479 -2.26 41.85 -12.51
CA LEU A 479 -3.19 42.50 -13.43
C LEU A 479 -4.60 42.56 -12.84
N SER A 480 -5.07 41.47 -12.25
CA SER A 480 -6.40 41.41 -11.61
C SER A 480 -6.49 42.34 -10.40
N LEU A 481 -5.44 42.42 -9.58
CA LEU A 481 -5.34 43.40 -8.48
C LEU A 481 -5.38 44.83 -9.00
N TYR A 482 -4.65 45.14 -10.07
CA TYR A 482 -4.69 46.46 -10.71
C TYR A 482 -6.10 46.81 -11.21
N ILE A 483 -6.80 45.88 -11.87
CA ILE A 483 -8.20 46.09 -12.30
C ILE A 483 -9.10 46.35 -11.08
N MET A 484 -8.89 45.64 -9.96
CA MET A 484 -9.66 45.85 -8.73
C MET A 484 -9.48 47.25 -8.16
N LEU A 485 -8.26 47.81 -8.24
CA LEU A 485 -7.97 49.20 -7.85
C LEU A 485 -8.69 50.20 -8.77
N LEU A 486 -8.65 49.99 -10.10
CA LEU A 486 -9.37 50.84 -11.05
C LEU A 486 -10.89 50.83 -10.81
N VAL A 487 -11.47 49.65 -10.54
CA VAL A 487 -12.90 49.54 -10.21
C VAL A 487 -13.25 50.31 -8.94
N TYR A 488 -12.35 50.31 -7.95
CA TYR A 488 -12.52 51.09 -6.73
C TYR A 488 -12.39 52.60 -6.96
N GLU A 489 -11.45 53.03 -7.78
CA GLU A 489 -11.22 54.43 -8.14
C GLU A 489 -12.41 55.00 -8.94
N TYR A 490 -12.82 54.32 -10.01
CA TYR A 490 -13.91 54.73 -10.90
C TYR A 490 -15.30 54.34 -10.40
N ARG A 491 -15.46 54.00 -9.12
CA ARG A 491 -16.73 53.54 -8.52
C ARG A 491 -17.92 54.50 -8.69
N LYS A 492 -17.65 55.79 -8.95
CA LYS A 492 -18.68 56.82 -9.15
C LYS A 492 -19.23 56.86 -10.59
N ASN A 493 -18.58 56.21 -11.55
CA ASN A 493 -18.98 56.22 -12.95
C ASN A 493 -20.39 55.59 -13.13
N PRO A 494 -21.32 56.20 -13.90
CA PRO A 494 -22.69 55.71 -14.08
C PRO A 494 -22.79 54.24 -14.49
N TYR A 495 -21.91 53.77 -15.37
CA TYR A 495 -21.94 52.37 -15.84
C TYR A 495 -21.55 51.38 -14.75
N LEU A 496 -20.53 51.70 -13.95
CA LEU A 496 -20.07 50.88 -12.83
C LEU A 496 -21.04 50.91 -11.64
N LYS A 497 -21.67 52.05 -11.38
CA LYS A 497 -22.64 52.22 -10.29
C LYS A 497 -23.85 51.30 -10.44
N VAL A 498 -24.30 51.04 -11.67
CA VAL A 498 -25.42 50.12 -11.95
C VAL A 498 -25.05 48.67 -11.64
N ILE A 499 -23.83 48.27 -11.99
CA ILE A 499 -23.28 46.91 -11.78
C ILE A 499 -22.87 46.69 -10.31
N SER A 500 -22.70 47.76 -9.52
CA SER A 500 -22.20 47.74 -8.13
C SER A 500 -20.71 47.37 -8.06
N PRO A 501 -19.81 48.35 -7.88
CA PRO A 501 -18.36 48.12 -7.82
C PRO A 501 -17.93 47.10 -6.77
N ARG A 502 -18.68 46.98 -5.66
CA ARG A 502 -18.42 45.98 -4.61
C ARG A 502 -18.55 44.54 -5.10
N PHE A 503 -19.58 44.25 -5.92
CA PHE A 503 -19.80 42.91 -6.46
C PHE A 503 -18.80 42.60 -7.58
N SER A 504 -18.43 43.59 -8.39
CA SER A 504 -17.34 43.46 -9.35
C SER A 504 -16.01 43.12 -8.67
N ASN A 505 -15.66 43.77 -7.56
CA ASN A 505 -14.44 43.44 -6.81
C ASN A 505 -14.48 42.04 -6.19
N LEU A 506 -15.65 41.56 -5.71
CA LEU A 506 -15.80 40.19 -5.24
C LEU A 506 -15.58 39.16 -6.35
N ILE A 507 -16.07 39.41 -7.57
CA ILE A 507 -15.83 38.55 -8.73
C ILE A 507 -14.34 38.50 -9.07
N ILE A 508 -13.67 39.65 -9.11
CA ILE A 508 -12.23 39.73 -9.39
C ILE A 508 -11.43 39.00 -8.31
N LEU A 509 -11.82 39.13 -7.04
CA LEU A 509 -11.22 38.37 -5.94
C LEU A 509 -11.41 36.86 -6.13
N GLY A 510 -12.61 36.41 -6.54
CA GLY A 510 -12.87 35.03 -6.89
C GLY A 510 -11.96 34.52 -8.03
N PHE A 511 -11.72 35.33 -9.07
CA PHE A 511 -10.76 34.98 -10.13
C PHE A 511 -9.31 34.89 -9.63
N ILE A 512 -8.88 35.82 -8.78
CA ILE A 512 -7.55 35.75 -8.15
C ILE A 512 -7.41 34.46 -7.34
N MET A 513 -8.44 34.10 -6.56
CA MET A 513 -8.44 32.85 -5.82
C MET A 513 -8.40 31.64 -6.76
N CYS A 514 -9.22 31.63 -7.82
CA CYS A 514 -9.23 30.57 -8.84
C CYS A 514 -7.84 30.38 -9.47
N ILE A 515 -7.15 31.45 -9.87
CA ILE A 515 -5.77 31.38 -10.40
C ILE A 515 -4.84 30.74 -9.37
N ASN A 516 -4.88 31.21 -8.11
CA ASN A 516 -4.03 30.71 -7.04
C ASN A 516 -4.37 29.30 -6.56
N SER A 517 -5.55 28.75 -6.92
CA SER A 517 -5.95 27.38 -6.58
C SER A 517 -4.95 26.34 -7.09
N LEU A 518 -4.27 26.63 -8.21
CA LEU A 518 -3.24 25.77 -8.79
C LEU A 518 -2.06 25.51 -7.84
N LEU A 519 -1.75 26.44 -6.92
CA LEU A 519 -0.71 26.25 -5.89
C LEU A 519 -1.04 25.11 -4.92
N PHE A 520 -2.33 24.82 -4.72
CA PHE A 520 -2.74 23.67 -3.92
C PHE A 520 -2.42 22.35 -4.62
N ASN A 521 -2.53 22.31 -5.96
CA ASN A 521 -2.26 21.13 -6.78
C ASN A 521 -0.76 20.83 -6.95
N VAL A 522 0.11 21.84 -6.95
CA VAL A 522 1.56 21.65 -7.16
C VAL A 522 2.23 20.93 -5.98
N GLN A 523 1.75 21.09 -4.75
CA GLN A 523 2.46 20.60 -3.56
C GLN A 523 1.53 19.80 -2.63
N ILE A 524 1.13 18.60 -3.02
CA ILE A 524 0.23 17.76 -2.22
C ILE A 524 1.07 16.92 -1.23
N HIS A 525 1.26 17.45 -0.02
CA HIS A 525 2.05 16.80 1.04
C HIS A 525 1.22 16.30 2.23
N SER A 526 -0.06 16.67 2.30
CA SER A 526 -0.93 16.29 3.42
C SER A 526 -2.39 16.14 2.98
N VAL A 527 -3.08 15.20 3.62
CA VAL A 527 -4.53 15.00 3.45
C VAL A 527 -5.31 16.25 3.89
N THR A 528 -4.81 16.97 4.91
CA THR A 528 -5.41 18.25 5.36
C THR A 528 -5.38 19.30 4.25
N LYS A 529 -4.29 19.38 3.47
CA LYS A 529 -4.23 20.30 2.33
C LYS A 529 -5.29 19.98 1.28
N CYS A 530 -5.56 18.71 1.00
CA CYS A 530 -6.67 18.30 0.12
C CYS A 530 -8.04 18.75 0.66
N LYS A 531 -8.26 18.67 1.98
CA LYS A 531 -9.50 19.14 2.61
C LYS A 531 -9.66 20.65 2.47
N VAL A 532 -8.59 21.41 2.72
CA VAL A 532 -8.58 22.88 2.58
C VAL A 532 -8.77 23.29 1.13
N GLN A 533 -8.14 22.60 0.18
CA GLN A 533 -8.30 22.83 -1.25
C GLN A 533 -9.78 22.75 -1.65
N LEU A 534 -10.51 21.74 -1.20
CA LEU A 534 -11.92 21.61 -1.54
C LEU A 534 -12.75 22.79 -1.03
N ILE A 535 -12.52 23.25 0.20
CA ILE A 535 -13.21 24.43 0.75
C ILE A 535 -12.85 25.68 -0.06
N TYR A 536 -11.56 25.83 -0.38
CA TYR A 536 -11.05 26.94 -1.18
C TYR A 536 -11.72 26.99 -2.56
N GLU A 537 -11.91 25.83 -3.20
CA GLU A 537 -12.60 25.68 -4.48
C GLU A 537 -14.05 26.15 -4.45
N VAL A 538 -14.79 25.79 -3.41
CA VAL A 538 -16.18 26.23 -3.26
C VAL A 538 -16.26 27.74 -2.99
N ILE A 539 -15.38 28.29 -2.16
CA ILE A 539 -15.38 29.73 -1.84
C ILE A 539 -15.13 30.57 -3.09
N TYR A 540 -14.11 30.25 -3.91
CA TYR A 540 -13.83 31.08 -5.08
C TYR A 540 -14.95 30.98 -6.13
N ASN A 541 -15.55 29.79 -6.30
CA ASN A 541 -16.67 29.61 -7.23
C ASN A 541 -17.89 30.41 -6.77
N ASP A 542 -18.19 30.42 -5.47
CA ASP A 542 -19.27 31.23 -4.89
C ASP A 542 -18.99 32.73 -5.05
N PHE A 543 -17.73 33.18 -4.87
CA PHE A 543 -17.34 34.58 -5.08
C PHE A 543 -17.42 35.03 -6.54
N ILE A 544 -17.34 34.11 -7.51
CA ILE A 544 -17.56 34.43 -8.93
C ILE A 544 -19.06 34.42 -9.24
N ILE A 545 -19.76 33.33 -8.91
CA ILE A 545 -21.11 33.05 -9.42
C ILE A 545 -22.20 33.80 -8.64
N LEU A 546 -22.13 33.89 -7.31
CA LEU A 546 -23.18 34.55 -6.52
C LEU A 546 -23.27 36.06 -6.77
N PRO A 547 -22.16 36.83 -6.81
CA PRO A 547 -22.24 38.23 -7.17
C PRO A 547 -22.77 38.44 -8.59
N MET A 548 -22.45 37.56 -9.55
CA MET A 548 -23.02 37.62 -10.91
C MET A 548 -24.54 37.43 -10.92
N LEU A 549 -25.05 36.47 -10.14
CA LEU A 549 -26.50 36.28 -9.96
C LEU A 549 -27.14 37.54 -9.38
N VAL A 550 -26.54 38.12 -8.35
CA VAL A 550 -27.05 39.33 -7.69
C VAL A 550 -27.06 40.55 -8.62
N ILE A 551 -26.01 40.75 -9.41
CA ILE A 551 -25.93 41.82 -10.42
C ILE A 551 -27.03 41.64 -11.47
N THR A 552 -27.16 40.43 -12.01
CA THR A 552 -28.18 40.09 -13.01
C THR A 552 -29.59 40.29 -12.47
N PHE A 553 -29.87 39.80 -11.27
CA PHE A 553 -31.15 39.97 -10.57
C PHE A 553 -31.48 41.45 -10.34
N ARG A 554 -30.49 42.24 -9.90
CA ARG A 554 -30.65 43.69 -9.72
C ARG A 554 -31.01 44.39 -11.02
N ILE A 555 -30.31 44.09 -12.11
CA ILE A 555 -30.57 44.71 -13.42
C ILE A 555 -31.95 44.30 -13.94
N PHE A 556 -32.29 43.01 -13.88
CA PHE A 556 -33.61 42.50 -14.23
C PHE A 556 -34.73 43.27 -13.50
N PHE A 557 -34.59 43.45 -12.18
CA PHE A 557 -35.60 44.11 -11.37
C PHE A 557 -35.75 45.61 -11.70
N ILE A 558 -34.64 46.34 -11.87
CA ILE A 558 -34.65 47.78 -12.22
C ILE A 558 -35.41 48.04 -13.52
N TYR A 559 -35.27 47.16 -14.52
CA TYR A 559 -35.84 47.38 -15.85
C TYR A 559 -37.26 46.85 -16.04
N ARG A 560 -37.64 45.78 -15.31
CA ARG A 560 -38.98 45.19 -15.42
C ARG A 560 -40.02 45.91 -14.57
N ASN A 561 -39.67 46.39 -13.38
CA ASN A 561 -40.63 46.95 -12.41
C ASN A 561 -40.85 48.47 -12.51
N LYS A 562 -40.78 49.06 -13.70
CA LYS A 562 -40.99 50.50 -13.90
C LYS A 562 -42.38 51.02 -13.52
N SER A 563 -43.39 50.17 -13.25
CA SER A 563 -44.78 50.61 -13.10
C SER A 563 -45.45 50.43 -11.74
N ARG A 564 -44.94 49.66 -10.77
CA ARG A 564 -45.58 49.56 -9.43
C ARG A 564 -44.57 49.32 -8.29
N ILE A 565 -44.56 50.26 -7.33
CA ILE A 565 -44.03 50.19 -5.95
C ILE A 565 -42.59 50.72 -5.71
N SER A 566 -42.47 51.57 -4.68
CA SER A 566 -41.29 52.23 -4.09
C SER A 566 -40.24 51.30 -3.46
N PHE A 567 -40.02 50.09 -3.99
CA PHE A 567 -39.03 49.13 -3.49
C PHE A 567 -37.58 49.44 -3.87
N GLY A 568 -37.31 50.49 -4.66
CA GLY A 568 -35.93 50.95 -4.95
C GLY A 568 -35.10 51.25 -3.70
N LYS A 569 -35.74 51.60 -2.57
CA LYS A 569 -35.09 51.75 -1.25
C LYS A 569 -34.75 50.42 -0.55
N LYS A 570 -35.36 49.29 -0.94
CA LYS A 570 -35.19 47.97 -0.30
C LYS A 570 -34.07 47.11 -0.92
N LEU A 571 -33.59 47.40 -2.13
CA LEU A 571 -32.44 46.79 -2.80
C LEU A 571 -31.11 47.47 -2.40
N ASN A 572 -30.89 47.66 -1.10
CA ASN A 572 -29.65 48.22 -0.59
C ASN A 572 -28.51 47.21 -0.81
N ASN A 573 -27.36 47.66 -1.31
CA ASN A 573 -26.15 46.85 -1.49
C ASN A 573 -25.82 46.04 -0.22
N ASN A 574 -26.03 46.61 0.97
CA ASN A 574 -25.75 45.91 2.23
C ASN A 574 -26.62 44.65 2.41
N ARG A 575 -27.90 44.66 2.02
CA ARG A 575 -28.76 43.47 2.12
C ARG A 575 -28.37 42.38 1.14
N LEU A 576 -28.01 42.78 -0.08
CA LEU A 576 -27.51 41.85 -1.10
C LEU A 576 -26.16 41.23 -0.69
N SER A 577 -25.27 42.02 -0.07
CA SER A 577 -24.02 41.51 0.51
C SER A 577 -24.28 40.54 1.67
N ILE A 578 -25.26 40.83 2.55
CA ILE A 578 -25.67 39.90 3.61
C ILE A 578 -26.20 38.60 3.00
N PHE A 579 -27.02 38.67 1.94
CA PHE A 579 -27.50 37.47 1.24
C PHE A 579 -26.35 36.61 0.72
N ILE A 580 -25.38 37.20 0.00
CA ILE A 580 -24.20 36.47 -0.47
C ILE A 580 -23.44 35.85 0.71
N ALA A 581 -23.20 36.61 1.78
CA ALA A 581 -22.48 36.12 2.95
C ALA A 581 -23.20 34.93 3.62
N VAL A 582 -24.53 34.98 3.74
CA VAL A 582 -25.34 33.88 4.29
C VAL A 582 -25.25 32.64 3.40
N VAL A 583 -25.38 32.79 2.08
CA VAL A 583 -25.28 31.65 1.15
C VAL A 583 -23.89 31.01 1.21
N VAL A 584 -22.83 31.82 1.16
CA VAL A 584 -21.43 31.34 1.30
C VAL A 584 -21.22 30.63 2.65
N LEU A 585 -21.79 31.16 3.73
CA LEU A 585 -21.68 30.51 5.04
C LEU A 585 -22.36 29.12 5.04
N ILE A 586 -23.55 29.02 4.42
CA ILE A 586 -24.27 27.74 4.28
C ILE A 586 -23.46 26.75 3.45
N THR A 587 -22.86 27.17 2.32
CA THR A 587 -22.04 26.29 1.48
C THR A 587 -20.78 25.82 2.19
N ILE A 588 -20.11 26.69 2.96
CA ILE A 588 -18.95 26.32 3.78
C ILE A 588 -19.36 25.30 4.87
N ILE A 589 -20.46 25.53 5.59
CA ILE A 589 -20.95 24.58 6.61
C ILE A 589 -21.24 23.22 5.97
N PHE A 590 -21.89 23.19 4.81
CA PHE A 590 -22.14 21.97 4.06
C PHE A 590 -20.86 21.25 3.65
N CYS A 591 -19.83 21.98 3.20
CA CYS A 591 -18.52 21.43 2.88
C CYS A 591 -17.83 20.84 4.12
N LEU A 592 -17.86 21.53 5.27
CA LEU A 592 -17.27 21.03 6.51
C LEU A 592 -17.94 19.73 6.99
N ILE A 593 -19.27 19.66 6.92
CA ILE A 593 -20.03 18.44 7.24
C ILE A 593 -19.61 17.30 6.30
N THR A 594 -19.50 17.60 5.01
CA THR A 594 -19.08 16.60 4.01
C THR A 594 -17.66 16.13 4.28
N ILE A 595 -16.74 17.05 4.56
CA ILE A 595 -15.32 16.74 4.75
C ILE A 595 -15.09 15.78 5.92
N ASN A 596 -15.93 15.89 6.96
CA ASN A 596 -15.89 14.99 8.11
C ASN A 596 -16.48 13.61 7.81
N LYS A 597 -17.41 13.50 6.85
CA LYS A 597 -18.01 12.23 6.43
C LYS A 597 -17.22 11.52 5.35
N THR A 598 -16.43 12.24 4.55
CA THR A 598 -15.73 11.68 3.39
C THR A 598 -14.28 11.33 3.70
N GLU A 599 -13.85 10.20 3.20
CA GLU A 599 -12.45 9.81 3.26
C GLU A 599 -11.64 10.56 2.19
N PHE A 600 -10.72 11.42 2.64
CA PHE A 600 -9.73 12.05 1.77
C PHE A 600 -8.43 11.26 1.78
N ARG A 601 -7.82 11.16 0.61
CA ARG A 601 -6.54 10.49 0.44
C ARG A 601 -5.75 11.11 -0.70
N ILE A 602 -4.46 10.82 -0.70
CA ILE A 602 -3.56 11.17 -1.80
C ILE A 602 -3.37 9.89 -2.60
N ILE A 603 -3.72 9.93 -3.87
CA ILE A 603 -3.46 8.83 -4.81
C ILE A 603 -2.40 9.28 -5.81
N THR A 604 -1.58 8.36 -6.31
CA THR A 604 -0.67 8.66 -7.43
C THR A 604 -1.28 8.18 -8.74
N LEU A 605 -1.36 9.09 -9.70
CA LEU A 605 -1.50 8.75 -11.11
C LEU A 605 -0.15 8.29 -11.65
N GLY A 606 -0.17 7.25 -12.49
CA GLY A 606 1.03 6.59 -12.97
C GLY A 606 1.41 5.36 -12.14
N ASP A 607 2.39 4.63 -12.66
CA ASP A 607 3.00 3.42 -12.08
C ASP A 607 4.50 3.68 -11.89
N LEU A 608 5.25 2.78 -11.27
CA LEU A 608 6.69 2.93 -11.06
C LEU A 608 7.49 3.15 -12.36
N ARG A 609 6.97 2.66 -13.48
CA ARG A 609 7.54 2.83 -14.84
C ARG A 609 7.55 4.26 -15.32
N TYR A 610 6.66 5.08 -14.79
CA TYR A 610 6.52 6.46 -15.16
C TYR A 610 6.60 7.34 -13.93
N VAL A 611 6.76 8.62 -14.19
CA VAL A 611 6.67 9.63 -13.17
C VAL A 611 5.33 9.53 -12.43
N ARG A 612 5.39 9.44 -11.08
CA ARG A 612 4.20 9.41 -10.23
C ARG A 612 3.74 10.83 -9.87
N PHE A 613 2.49 11.12 -10.22
CA PHE A 613 1.86 12.41 -9.95
C PHE A 613 0.83 12.26 -8.82
N PRO A 614 1.04 12.88 -7.65
CA PRO A 614 0.07 12.86 -6.57
C PRO A 614 -1.15 13.70 -6.96
N ILE A 615 -2.34 13.20 -6.66
CA ILE A 615 -3.60 13.94 -6.75
C ILE A 615 -4.42 13.72 -5.47
N CYS A 616 -5.17 14.74 -5.09
CA CYS A 616 -6.15 14.63 -4.01
C CYS A 616 -7.37 13.86 -4.53
N TYR A 617 -7.73 12.77 -3.84
CA TYR A 617 -8.89 11.96 -4.19
C TYR A 617 -9.81 11.80 -3.00
N TYR A 618 -11.10 11.96 -3.25
CA TYR A 618 -12.17 11.69 -2.33
C TYR A 618 -13.33 11.03 -3.10
N LYS A 619 -13.90 9.97 -2.53
CA LYS A 619 -15.03 9.26 -3.14
C LYS A 619 -16.32 9.78 -2.54
N ASN A 620 -16.87 10.85 -3.12
CA ASN A 620 -18.22 11.30 -2.77
C ASN A 620 -18.98 11.82 -4.00
N GLU A 621 -19.54 10.88 -4.76
CA GLU A 621 -20.33 11.17 -5.95
C GLU A 621 -21.56 12.03 -5.63
N THR A 622 -22.19 11.83 -4.47
CA THR A 622 -23.37 12.61 -4.08
C THR A 622 -23.02 14.06 -3.81
N PHE A 623 -21.88 14.34 -3.16
CA PHE A 623 -21.43 15.71 -2.96
C PHE A 623 -21.09 16.41 -4.27
N ASN A 624 -20.36 15.75 -5.17
CA ASN A 624 -20.05 16.32 -6.48
C ASN A 624 -21.32 16.60 -7.29
N LEU A 625 -22.31 15.70 -7.22
CA LEU A 625 -23.61 15.88 -7.86
C LEU A 625 -24.40 17.04 -7.25
N VAL A 626 -24.42 17.16 -5.92
CA VAL A 626 -25.12 18.25 -5.21
C VAL A 626 -24.50 19.60 -5.54
N ILE A 627 -23.17 19.71 -5.50
CA ILE A 627 -22.45 20.93 -5.88
C ILE A 627 -22.66 21.28 -7.35
N ALA A 628 -22.53 20.30 -8.25
CA ALA A 628 -22.77 20.52 -9.68
C ALA A 628 -24.22 20.98 -9.93
N SER A 629 -25.19 20.37 -9.26
CA SER A 629 -26.62 20.71 -9.35
C SER A 629 -26.89 22.12 -8.80
N TYR A 630 -26.28 22.46 -7.66
CA TYR A 630 -26.34 23.80 -7.05
C TYR A 630 -25.84 24.88 -8.02
N TYR A 631 -24.65 24.71 -8.61
CA TYR A 631 -24.11 25.66 -9.58
C TYR A 631 -24.93 25.69 -10.89
N LEU A 632 -25.42 24.54 -11.36
CA LEU A 632 -26.27 24.46 -12.55
C LEU A 632 -27.59 25.21 -12.37
N ILE A 633 -28.23 25.09 -11.21
CA ILE A 633 -29.45 25.85 -10.87
C ILE A 633 -29.17 27.36 -10.90
N ILE A 634 -28.05 27.81 -10.29
CA ILE A 634 -27.70 29.24 -10.30
C ILE A 634 -27.45 29.74 -11.72
N VAL A 635 -26.68 29.00 -12.53
CA VAL A 635 -26.41 29.37 -13.93
C VAL A 635 -27.70 29.40 -14.75
N ALA A 636 -28.59 28.43 -14.58
CA ALA A 636 -29.90 28.43 -15.23
C ALA A 636 -30.74 29.66 -14.82
N CYS A 637 -30.75 30.02 -13.53
CA CYS A 637 -31.40 31.24 -13.06
C CYS A 637 -30.81 32.51 -13.70
N ILE A 638 -29.48 32.61 -13.82
CA ILE A 638 -28.82 33.74 -14.51
C ILE A 638 -29.27 33.82 -15.96
N ILE A 639 -29.24 32.71 -16.71
CA ILE A 639 -29.65 32.66 -18.11
C ILE A 639 -31.11 33.09 -18.27
N ILE A 640 -32.01 32.53 -17.46
CA ILE A 640 -33.44 32.85 -17.45
C ILE A 640 -33.64 34.36 -17.20
N LEU A 641 -33.00 34.92 -16.16
CA LEU A 641 -33.11 36.34 -15.82
C LEU A 641 -32.58 37.26 -16.93
N VAL A 642 -31.48 36.88 -17.60
CA VAL A 642 -30.96 37.66 -18.73
C VAL A 642 -31.87 37.58 -19.94
N CYS A 643 -32.39 36.40 -20.29
CA CYS A 643 -33.38 36.24 -21.37
C CYS A 643 -34.61 37.11 -21.12
N TYR A 644 -35.16 37.10 -19.90
CA TYR A 644 -36.32 37.93 -19.53
C TYR A 644 -36.03 39.43 -19.45
N SER A 645 -34.76 39.84 -19.32
CA SER A 645 -34.34 41.26 -19.28
C SER A 645 -34.33 41.93 -20.66
N GLY A 646 -34.37 41.18 -21.76
CA GLY A 646 -34.61 41.68 -23.13
C GLY A 646 -33.67 42.81 -23.57
N LYS A 647 -34.22 43.96 -24.00
CA LYS A 647 -33.45 45.11 -24.52
C LYS A 647 -32.49 45.72 -23.47
N ALA A 648 -32.80 45.61 -22.18
CA ALA A 648 -31.93 46.10 -21.11
C ALA A 648 -30.61 45.30 -21.01
N ALA A 649 -30.67 43.98 -21.24
CA ALA A 649 -29.48 43.14 -21.26
C ALA A 649 -28.52 43.48 -22.41
N LYS A 650 -29.05 43.93 -23.56
CA LYS A 650 -28.24 44.45 -24.68
C LYS A 650 -27.55 45.77 -24.32
N LEU A 651 -28.21 46.68 -23.59
CA LEU A 651 -27.67 47.98 -23.19
C LEU A 651 -26.44 47.85 -22.28
N PHE A 652 -26.50 46.97 -21.27
CA PHE A 652 -25.37 46.72 -20.35
C PHE A 652 -24.42 45.62 -20.84
N ARG A 653 -24.61 45.13 -22.07
CA ARG A 653 -23.81 44.05 -22.67
C ARG A 653 -23.76 42.78 -21.79
N LEU A 654 -24.79 42.53 -20.98
CA LEU A 654 -24.93 41.31 -20.16
C LEU A 654 -24.89 40.03 -21.03
N ASN A 655 -25.38 40.11 -22.26
CA ASN A 655 -25.31 39.00 -23.21
C ASN A 655 -23.85 38.62 -23.55
N LYS A 656 -22.92 39.59 -23.57
CA LYS A 656 -21.50 39.31 -23.79
C LYS A 656 -20.88 38.60 -22.60
N PHE A 657 -21.31 38.93 -21.38
CA PHE A 657 -20.88 38.23 -20.16
C PHE A 657 -21.30 36.77 -20.15
N ILE A 658 -22.54 36.45 -20.55
CA ILE A 658 -22.99 35.05 -20.65
C ILE A 658 -22.17 34.29 -21.68
N VAL A 659 -21.90 34.89 -22.84
CA VAL A 659 -21.08 34.24 -23.89
C VAL A 659 -19.66 33.99 -23.38
N ILE A 660 -19.02 34.98 -22.75
CA ILE A 660 -17.68 34.84 -22.17
C ILE A 660 -17.67 33.76 -21.09
N PHE A 661 -18.66 33.76 -20.19
CA PHE A 661 -18.76 32.76 -19.14
C PHE A 661 -19.00 31.36 -19.71
N GLY A 662 -19.90 31.22 -20.69
CA GLY A 662 -20.13 29.97 -21.40
C GLY A 662 -18.86 29.46 -22.08
N VAL A 663 -18.08 30.34 -22.70
CA VAL A 663 -16.77 29.99 -23.27
C VAL A 663 -15.78 29.56 -22.18
N ILE A 664 -15.71 30.25 -21.05
CA ILE A 664 -14.84 29.87 -19.92
C ILE A 664 -15.23 28.49 -19.36
N VAL A 665 -16.52 28.23 -19.16
CA VAL A 665 -17.01 26.92 -18.69
C VAL A 665 -16.73 25.83 -19.71
N ILE A 666 -16.90 26.10 -21.01
CA ILE A 666 -16.54 25.16 -22.07
C ILE A 666 -15.04 24.89 -22.06
N ILE A 667 -14.21 25.93 -21.94
CA ILE A 667 -12.74 25.79 -21.84
C ILE A 667 -12.40 24.96 -20.59
N ASP A 668 -12.99 25.23 -19.44
CA ASP A 668 -12.73 24.49 -18.21
C ASP A 668 -13.17 23.02 -18.31
N LEU A 669 -14.34 22.75 -18.91
CA LEU A 669 -14.79 21.39 -19.20
C LEU A 669 -13.90 20.67 -20.22
N VAL A 670 -13.40 21.38 -21.23
CA VAL A 670 -12.49 20.85 -22.24
C VAL A 670 -11.11 20.62 -21.63
N MET A 671 -10.59 21.53 -20.81
CA MET A 671 -9.30 21.44 -20.14
C MET A 671 -9.30 20.36 -19.06
N SER A 672 -10.34 20.25 -18.24
CA SER A 672 -10.50 19.15 -17.27
C SER A 672 -10.57 17.80 -17.97
N LYS A 673 -11.31 17.70 -19.09
CA LYS A 673 -11.34 16.48 -19.92
C LYS A 673 -10.04 16.22 -20.65
N LEU A 674 -9.32 17.24 -21.12
CA LEU A 674 -8.03 17.10 -21.79
C LEU A 674 -6.94 16.70 -20.81
N LEU A 675 -6.85 17.31 -19.64
CA LEU A 675 -5.94 16.92 -18.58
C LEU A 675 -6.21 15.48 -18.14
N PHE A 676 -7.48 15.12 -17.97
CA PHE A 676 -7.88 13.74 -17.66
C PHE A 676 -7.62 12.76 -18.82
N ARG A 677 -7.81 13.18 -20.08
CA ARG A 677 -7.52 12.35 -21.26
C ARG A 677 -6.03 12.23 -21.52
N LEU A 678 -5.23 13.27 -21.34
CA LEU A 678 -3.78 13.23 -21.51
C LEU A 678 -3.16 12.31 -20.46
N THR A 679 -3.59 12.45 -19.20
CA THR A 679 -3.21 11.49 -18.15
C THR A 679 -3.69 10.06 -18.46
N LYS A 680 -4.90 9.89 -19.01
CA LYS A 680 -5.42 8.57 -19.42
C LYS A 680 -4.79 8.01 -20.70
N ILE A 681 -4.35 8.83 -21.65
CA ILE A 681 -3.72 8.41 -22.91
C ILE A 681 -2.27 8.01 -22.65
N LEU A 682 -1.56 8.79 -21.81
CA LEU A 682 -0.27 8.38 -21.22
C LEU A 682 -0.42 7.02 -20.51
N PHE A 683 -1.57 6.77 -19.89
CA PHE A 683 -1.88 5.50 -19.24
C PHE A 683 -2.28 4.38 -20.23
N SER A 684 -3.15 4.62 -21.21
CA SER A 684 -3.70 3.59 -22.10
C SER A 684 -2.72 3.09 -23.16
N LEU A 685 -1.79 3.94 -23.60
CA LEU A 685 -0.67 3.51 -24.45
C LEU A 685 0.29 2.57 -23.72
N SER A 686 0.21 2.48 -22.39
CA SER A 686 1.07 1.63 -21.55
C SER A 686 0.42 0.30 -21.10
N SER A 687 -0.91 0.19 -21.17
CA SER A 687 -1.63 -1.07 -20.91
C SER A 687 -1.63 -2.01 -22.12
N SER A 688 -1.45 -1.48 -23.33
CA SER A 688 -1.46 -2.26 -24.58
C SER A 688 -0.15 -2.99 -24.89
N SER A 689 0.92 -2.78 -24.11
CA SER A 689 2.25 -3.34 -24.40
C SER A 689 2.85 -4.26 -23.33
N ALA A 690 2.12 -4.59 -22.24
CA ALA A 690 2.72 -5.34 -21.13
C ALA A 690 1.89 -6.47 -20.48
N LEU A 691 0.70 -6.82 -21.00
CA LEU A 691 0.07 -8.10 -20.68
C LEU A 691 -0.66 -8.66 -21.91
N PRO A 692 -0.49 -9.96 -22.24
CA PRO A 692 -1.43 -10.61 -23.15
C PRO A 692 -2.84 -10.52 -22.54
N SER A 693 -3.81 -10.17 -23.38
CA SER A 693 -5.22 -9.91 -23.09
C SER A 693 -6.02 -11.13 -22.60
N SER A 694 -5.40 -12.07 -21.90
CA SER A 694 -6.04 -13.30 -21.40
C SER A 694 -5.89 -13.42 -19.89
N LEU A 695 -6.55 -12.53 -19.14
CA LEU A 695 -7.08 -12.93 -17.84
C LEU A 695 -8.41 -13.65 -18.13
N PRO A 696 -8.64 -14.87 -17.61
CA PRO A 696 -9.94 -15.48 -17.75
C PRO A 696 -10.97 -14.59 -17.05
N SER A 697 -12.10 -14.36 -17.73
CA SER A 697 -13.29 -13.84 -17.07
C SER A 697 -13.56 -14.66 -15.81
N SER A 698 -13.87 -13.97 -14.71
CA SER A 698 -14.35 -14.52 -13.44
C SER A 698 -15.04 -15.87 -13.60
N PRO A 699 -14.70 -16.91 -12.81
CA PRO A 699 -15.46 -18.16 -12.86
C PRO A 699 -16.88 -17.86 -12.39
N SER A 700 -17.81 -17.89 -13.34
CA SER A 700 -19.22 -17.96 -13.05
C SER A 700 -19.48 -19.25 -12.27
N SER A 701 -20.15 -19.09 -11.14
CA SER A 701 -20.81 -20.11 -10.32
C SER A 701 -21.13 -21.41 -11.08
N SER A 702 -20.32 -22.44 -10.87
CA SER A 702 -20.70 -23.84 -11.09
C SER A 702 -19.75 -24.79 -10.36
N TYR A 703 -19.77 -24.74 -9.02
CA TYR A 703 -19.39 -25.91 -8.23
C TYR A 703 -20.64 -26.77 -8.04
N ASN A 704 -20.88 -27.69 -8.98
CA ASN A 704 -21.72 -28.86 -8.73
C ASN A 704 -20.79 -30.08 -8.64
N SER A 705 -20.88 -30.74 -7.50
CA SER A 705 -20.61 -32.16 -7.22
C SER A 705 -19.95 -32.99 -8.33
N GLN A 706 -18.74 -33.47 -8.05
CA GLN A 706 -18.39 -34.89 -8.11
C GLN A 706 -17.17 -35.17 -7.24
#